data_AF-A0A9D6RHC3-F1
#
_entry.id   AF-A0A9D6RHC3-F1
#
_cell.length_a   1.000
_cell.length_b   1.000
_cell.length_c   1.000
_cell.angle_alpha   90.00
_cell.angle_beta   90.00
_cell.angle_gamma   90.00
#
_symmetry.space_group_name_H-M   'P 1'
#
loop_
_entity.id
_entity.type
_entity.pdbx_description
1 polymer ?
#
loop_
_entity_poly.entity_id
_entity_poly.type
_entity_poly.pdbx_seq_one_letter_code
_entity_poly.pdbx_strand_id
1 'polypeptide(L)'
;MKNLLPVALAAVLLLTRFQPVLAEAAPPQPATRGWADAVESALVQAGTNRQELVLALEKTSGEQRDSVEFLITNMPPRDLQSLSSQFLLENVSLARKALEDAPWARSVPREVFLNDILPYASVTEQRDNWRQRIHDICQPLVKECKTAGQAAQALNQKIFPLLKVKYSTQRRVADQGPLETMRTGVATCTGLSILLVDACRSVGVPARVVGTPMWSNNSGNHTWVEIWDGDWHFVGAAEPDPKGLDRGWFVGNASQAVRNDRAHAIYASSFKKTGLTFPLGWTRGDAEYVSAVNVTDRYASGDKAVDVATTRLQVNALNRPMGQRVAARVTITDTVDAALRFEGTSKTEPADMNDHMGFKLPQRRTYIIDAEQGGQKVRKYYSPGTNKEDLLVLHLSGVPVVIASGPGYCAAPSRKKPLDAKEEAALKGAAKAYFSATGEKQATFKFPSALNSLLSRNEPAVRRAVWDAYLSAPIHEALRLSYGENQVRSGKYASPYTVKTVGKRPPNGWGLFIAMHGGGGVPQEINDSQWRHMQIYYRDHPEVGGYRYVALRAPNNEWNGFYTGYVYPLIASLVRQFVIFGDVDPNKVFVMGYSHGGYGAFAIGPKMPDRFAAVHASAGAPADGILPQSLRNTPFTYMVGEKDTAYGRIDRNREFDQAIGKLRGDRRDIFPVTLTVIADHPHSGLPDRDKIAEMYPAVRNPVPTDLTWPLTDAVVRDFFWLEAPHPEKGQEFDASCHDNRLTVRTTNLAEGAILLDGRLVDFRERLTLDLNGRVSRIKLTPSLRTLCETMLRRGDPDLAFTSRLDLPLKSGARADARK
;
A
#
# COMPACT_ATOMS: atom_id res chain seq x y z
N MET A 1 -3.72 -42.50 52.50
CA MET A 1 -4.91 -43.10 53.15
C MET A 1 -6.11 -42.76 52.27
N LYS A 2 -6.48 -43.66 51.34
CA LYS A 2 -7.71 -44.48 51.33
C LYS A 2 -8.99 -43.63 51.33
N ASN A 3 -9.65 -43.51 50.16
CA ASN A 3 -10.95 -44.18 49.83
C ASN A 3 -12.14 -43.27 50.18
N LEU A 4 -13.30 -43.18 49.51
CA LEU A 4 -14.02 -43.93 48.47
C LEU A 4 -15.21 -43.03 48.03
N LEU A 5 -15.66 -43.14 46.77
CA LEU A 5 -17.03 -42.74 46.32
C LEU A 5 -18.08 -43.74 46.86
N PRO A 6 -19.41 -43.47 46.96
CA PRO A 6 -20.28 -43.52 45.75
C PRO A 6 -21.64 -42.75 45.74
N VAL A 7 -22.09 -42.37 44.52
CA VAL A 7 -23.36 -42.63 43.78
C VAL A 7 -24.79 -42.50 44.42
N ALA A 8 -25.67 -41.85 43.63
CA ALA A 8 -27.12 -42.09 43.35
C ALA A 8 -28.26 -41.22 43.96
N LEU A 9 -28.87 -40.42 43.07
CA LEU A 9 -30.30 -40.42 42.63
C LEU A 9 -31.46 -40.34 43.66
N ALA A 10 -32.30 -39.29 43.54
CA ALA A 10 -33.75 -39.38 43.24
C ALA A 10 -34.49 -38.06 43.58
N ALA A 11 -35.33 -37.61 42.65
CA ALA A 11 -36.27 -36.51 42.81
C ALA A 11 -37.60 -37.00 43.37
N VAL A 12 -38.21 -36.26 44.31
CA VAL A 12 -39.67 -36.25 44.54
C VAL A 12 -40.12 -34.85 44.99
N LEU A 13 -41.18 -34.38 44.35
CA LEU A 13 -41.91 -33.12 44.52
C LEU A 13 -42.75 -33.02 45.82
N LEU A 14 -43.20 -31.78 46.06
CA LEU A 14 -44.53 -31.34 46.53
C LEU A 14 -44.74 -31.02 48.02
N LEU A 15 -45.00 -29.72 48.30
CA LEU A 15 -46.19 -29.12 48.95
C LEU A 15 -45.84 -27.73 49.51
N THR A 16 -46.05 -26.66 48.72
CA THR A 16 -47.19 -25.71 48.79
C THR A 16 -47.34 -24.94 50.11
N ARG A 17 -47.13 -23.62 50.06
CA ARG A 17 -47.96 -22.64 50.79
C ARG A 17 -48.43 -21.55 49.85
N PHE A 18 -49.74 -21.38 49.85
CA PHE A 18 -50.54 -20.39 49.13
C PHE A 18 -50.22 -18.96 49.57
N GLN A 19 -50.17 -18.05 48.59
CA GLN A 19 -50.62 -16.66 48.75
C GLN A 19 -51.53 -16.30 47.55
N PRO A 20 -52.53 -15.43 47.74
CA PRO A 20 -53.60 -15.24 46.77
C PRO A 20 -53.11 -14.44 45.57
N VAL A 21 -53.38 -14.96 44.37
CA VAL A 21 -53.23 -14.21 43.11
C VAL A 21 -54.44 -13.29 42.97
N LEU A 22 -54.20 -11.98 43.05
CA LEU A 22 -55.09 -10.98 42.48
C LEU A 22 -55.11 -11.20 40.97
N ALA A 23 -56.30 -11.33 40.40
CA ALA A 23 -56.50 -11.43 38.96
C ALA A 23 -55.96 -10.16 38.29
N GLU A 24 -54.79 -10.25 37.70
CA GLU A 24 -54.26 -9.22 36.82
C GLU A 24 -55.03 -9.30 35.51
N ALA A 25 -55.75 -8.22 35.18
CA ALA A 25 -56.49 -8.10 33.93
C ALA A 25 -55.56 -8.37 32.74
N ALA A 26 -56.07 -9.08 31.75
CA ALA A 26 -55.36 -9.28 30.49
C ALA A 26 -54.86 -7.93 29.94
N PRO A 27 -53.61 -7.83 29.46
CA PRO A 27 -53.08 -6.58 28.95
C PRO A 27 -53.98 -6.07 27.82
N PRO A 28 -54.28 -4.76 27.78
CA PRO A 28 -55.13 -4.19 26.75
C PRO A 28 -54.52 -4.50 25.38
N GLN A 29 -55.35 -4.92 24.43
CA GLN A 29 -54.94 -5.01 23.03
C GLN A 29 -54.31 -3.67 22.62
N PRO A 30 -53.11 -3.67 21.99
CA PRO A 30 -52.48 -2.42 21.60
C PRO A 30 -53.42 -1.69 20.64
N ALA A 31 -53.78 -0.45 20.98
CA ALA A 31 -54.48 0.46 20.10
C ALA A 31 -53.86 0.40 18.70
N THR A 32 -54.69 0.29 17.66
CA THR A 32 -54.24 0.26 16.27
C THR A 32 -53.32 1.45 16.03
N ARG A 33 -52.02 1.19 15.93
CA ARG A 33 -51.00 2.22 15.72
C ARG A 33 -51.33 2.92 14.39
N GLY A 34 -51.49 4.23 14.40
CA GLY A 34 -51.85 5.03 13.22
C GLY A 34 -50.69 5.23 12.22
N TRP A 35 -49.77 4.27 12.12
CA TRP A 35 -48.58 4.30 11.27
C TRP A 35 -48.14 2.88 10.89
N ALA A 36 -47.34 2.77 9.82
CA ALA A 36 -46.87 1.49 9.29
C ALA A 36 -45.89 0.76 10.25
N ASP A 37 -45.80 -0.57 10.10
CA ASP A 37 -44.90 -1.44 10.88
C ASP A 37 -43.42 -1.03 10.80
N ALA A 38 -43.00 -0.47 9.68
CA ALA A 38 -41.63 0.04 9.49
C ALA A 38 -41.33 1.24 10.41
N VAL A 39 -42.30 2.14 10.58
CA VAL A 39 -42.20 3.28 11.51
C VAL A 39 -42.14 2.76 12.94
N GLU A 40 -43.00 1.80 13.27
CA GLU A 40 -43.01 1.20 14.60
C GLU A 40 -41.69 0.49 14.93
N SER A 41 -41.12 -0.24 13.96
CA SER A 41 -39.83 -0.91 14.11
C SER A 41 -38.69 0.09 14.37
N ALA A 42 -38.75 1.28 13.78
CA ALA A 42 -37.81 2.36 14.06
C ALA A 42 -38.04 3.01 15.44
N LEU A 43 -39.31 3.22 15.83
CA LEU A 43 -39.66 3.75 17.15
C LEU A 43 -39.22 2.84 18.30
N VAL A 44 -39.16 1.52 18.10
CA VAL A 44 -38.59 0.59 19.08
C VAL A 44 -37.09 0.84 19.29
N GLN A 45 -36.35 1.16 18.21
CA GLN A 45 -34.90 1.41 18.27
C GLN A 45 -34.54 2.77 18.90
N ALA A 46 -35.50 3.70 18.95
CA ALA A 46 -35.32 5.03 19.52
C ALA A 46 -35.12 5.04 21.05
N GLY A 47 -35.46 3.95 21.74
CA GLY A 47 -35.33 3.86 23.20
C GLY A 47 -36.15 4.95 23.90
N THR A 48 -35.51 5.69 24.80
CA THR A 48 -36.16 6.79 25.54
C THR A 48 -36.59 7.95 24.63
N ASN A 49 -35.95 8.13 23.48
CA ASN A 49 -36.28 9.20 22.52
C ASN A 49 -37.55 8.90 21.70
N ARG A 50 -38.18 7.73 21.88
CA ARG A 50 -39.45 7.38 21.24
C ARG A 50 -40.53 8.46 21.41
N GLN A 51 -40.57 9.13 22.56
CA GLN A 51 -41.56 10.16 22.87
C GLN A 51 -41.45 11.36 21.92
N GLU A 52 -40.23 11.82 21.61
CA GLU A 52 -40.00 12.90 20.65
C GLU A 52 -40.44 12.51 19.24
N LEU A 53 -40.13 11.29 18.81
CA LEU A 53 -40.51 10.81 17.47
C LEU A 53 -42.03 10.65 17.33
N VAL A 54 -42.71 10.14 18.35
CA VAL A 54 -44.18 10.06 18.39
C VAL A 54 -44.80 11.46 18.40
N LEU A 55 -44.23 12.41 19.15
CA LEU A 55 -44.72 13.79 19.17
C LEU A 55 -44.61 14.46 17.78
N ALA A 56 -43.52 14.23 17.04
CA ALA A 56 -43.38 14.73 15.68
C ALA A 56 -44.44 14.14 14.73
N LEU A 57 -44.69 12.83 14.87
CA LEU A 57 -45.72 12.11 14.15
C LEU A 57 -47.11 12.72 14.47
N GLU A 58 -47.50 12.84 15.73
CA GLU A 58 -48.82 13.35 16.13
C GLU A 58 -49.07 14.82 15.74
N LYS A 59 -48.00 15.64 15.67
CA LYS A 59 -48.08 17.05 15.23
C LYS A 59 -48.18 17.23 13.72
N THR A 60 -48.13 16.16 12.93
CA THR A 60 -48.16 16.23 11.47
C THR A 60 -49.33 15.46 10.87
N SER A 61 -49.79 15.91 9.71
CA SER A 61 -50.83 15.23 8.92
C SER A 61 -50.50 15.32 7.42
N GLY A 62 -51.18 14.51 6.58
CA GLY A 62 -51.00 14.52 5.12
C GLY A 62 -49.53 14.34 4.69
N GLU A 63 -49.08 15.14 3.73
CA GLU A 63 -47.72 15.05 3.19
C GLU A 63 -46.61 15.35 4.22
N GLN A 64 -46.90 16.16 5.24
CA GLN A 64 -45.94 16.41 6.33
C GLN A 64 -45.76 15.14 7.17
N ARG A 65 -46.86 14.42 7.43
CA ARG A 65 -46.83 13.14 8.14
C ARG A 65 -46.02 12.11 7.36
N ASP A 66 -46.26 12.00 6.06
CA ASP A 66 -45.50 11.14 5.17
C ASP A 66 -43.99 11.43 5.20
N SER A 67 -43.63 12.71 5.27
CA SER A 67 -42.23 13.15 5.35
C SER A 67 -41.58 12.74 6.67
N VAL A 68 -42.28 12.91 7.80
CA VAL A 68 -41.79 12.49 9.12
C VAL A 68 -41.66 10.96 9.18
N GLU A 69 -42.64 10.23 8.67
CA GLU A 69 -42.59 8.76 8.61
C GLU A 69 -41.43 8.24 7.76
N PHE A 70 -41.18 8.89 6.61
CA PHE A 70 -40.03 8.59 5.77
C PHE A 70 -38.72 8.82 6.54
N LEU A 71 -38.57 9.96 7.22
CA LEU A 71 -37.36 10.25 7.99
C LEU A 71 -37.16 9.22 9.11
N ILE A 72 -38.18 8.93 9.91
CA ILE A 72 -38.10 7.96 11.02
C ILE A 72 -37.72 6.56 10.53
N THR A 73 -38.31 6.12 9.42
CA THR A 73 -38.04 4.78 8.89
C THR A 73 -36.58 4.62 8.41
N ASN A 74 -35.97 5.71 7.96
CA ASN A 74 -34.71 5.67 7.23
C ASN A 74 -33.51 6.29 7.97
N MET A 75 -33.73 7.13 8.98
CA MET A 75 -32.65 7.73 9.76
C MET A 75 -31.86 6.67 10.56
N PRO A 76 -30.57 6.91 10.84
CA PRO A 76 -29.73 5.95 11.56
C PRO A 76 -30.10 5.84 13.05
N PRO A 77 -29.68 4.75 13.73
CA PRO A 77 -29.98 4.55 15.16
C PRO A 77 -29.60 5.73 16.06
N ARG A 78 -28.45 6.37 15.79
CA ARG A 78 -28.01 7.54 16.56
C ARG A 78 -28.99 8.71 16.45
N ASP A 79 -29.60 8.90 15.29
CA ASP A 79 -30.55 9.98 15.05
C ASP A 79 -31.91 9.64 15.67
N LEU A 80 -32.35 8.37 15.58
CA LEU A 80 -33.54 7.87 16.28
C LEU A 80 -33.45 8.09 17.79
N GLN A 81 -32.26 7.96 18.37
CA GLN A 81 -32.01 8.05 19.80
C GLN A 81 -31.78 9.48 20.31
N SER A 82 -31.65 10.49 19.44
CA SER A 82 -31.21 11.83 19.88
C SER A 82 -31.92 13.02 19.22
N LEU A 83 -32.53 12.87 18.03
CA LEU A 83 -33.19 14.00 17.38
C LEU A 83 -34.53 14.32 18.04
N SER A 84 -34.76 15.60 18.29
CA SER A 84 -36.01 16.10 18.87
C SER A 84 -37.11 16.23 17.83
N SER A 85 -38.36 16.22 18.31
CA SER A 85 -39.53 16.52 17.51
C SER A 85 -39.42 17.88 16.81
N GLN A 86 -38.94 18.90 17.53
CA GLN A 86 -38.72 20.24 17.00
C GLN A 86 -37.77 20.24 15.80
N PHE A 87 -36.63 19.55 15.91
CA PHE A 87 -35.66 19.46 14.81
C PHE A 87 -36.28 18.85 13.54
N LEU A 88 -37.02 17.75 13.70
CA LEU A 88 -37.65 17.07 12.57
C LEU A 88 -38.75 17.92 11.92
N LEU A 89 -39.61 18.53 12.73
CA LEU A 89 -40.71 19.37 12.25
C LEU A 89 -40.20 20.62 11.54
N GLU A 90 -39.17 21.27 12.08
CA GLU A 90 -38.53 22.42 11.46
C GLU A 90 -37.90 22.04 10.12
N ASN A 91 -37.13 20.94 10.07
CA ASN A 91 -36.54 20.47 8.80
C ASN A 91 -37.60 20.13 7.75
N VAL A 92 -38.68 19.42 8.12
CA VAL A 92 -39.78 19.07 7.20
C VAL A 92 -40.46 20.33 6.67
N SER A 93 -40.78 21.27 7.54
CA SER A 93 -41.43 22.54 7.17
C SER A 93 -40.56 23.33 6.18
N LEU A 94 -39.28 23.50 6.49
CA LEU A 94 -38.34 24.23 5.65
C LEU A 94 -38.08 23.54 4.31
N ALA A 95 -37.93 22.21 4.29
CA ALA A 95 -37.72 21.46 3.06
C ALA A 95 -38.93 21.56 2.11
N ARG A 96 -40.15 21.45 2.65
CA ARG A 96 -41.37 21.59 1.84
C ARG A 96 -41.51 23.01 1.31
N LYS A 97 -41.37 24.01 2.18
CA LYS A 97 -41.45 25.42 1.77
C LYS A 97 -40.47 25.75 0.66
N ALA A 98 -39.21 25.30 0.79
CA ALA A 98 -38.19 25.53 -0.22
C ALA A 98 -38.55 24.92 -1.60
N LEU A 99 -39.18 23.73 -1.62
CA LEU A 99 -39.65 23.15 -2.88
C LEU A 99 -40.91 23.86 -3.41
N GLU A 100 -41.88 24.19 -2.54
CA GLU A 100 -43.13 24.88 -2.92
C GLU A 100 -42.86 26.26 -3.54
N ASP A 101 -41.87 26.98 -3.02
CA ASP A 101 -41.46 28.31 -3.51
C ASP A 101 -40.63 28.23 -4.82
N ALA A 102 -40.18 27.04 -5.24
CA ALA A 102 -39.29 26.87 -6.38
C ALA A 102 -40.04 26.78 -7.73
N PRO A 103 -39.55 27.40 -8.82
CA PRO A 103 -40.16 27.31 -10.15
C PRO A 103 -40.27 25.88 -10.72
N TRP A 104 -39.41 24.96 -10.28
CA TRP A 104 -39.38 23.56 -10.68
C TRP A 104 -40.16 22.63 -9.74
N ALA A 105 -40.93 23.15 -8.78
CA ALA A 105 -41.68 22.35 -7.81
C ALA A 105 -42.45 21.19 -8.44
N ARG A 106 -43.13 21.46 -9.57
CA ARG A 106 -43.98 20.50 -10.28
C ARG A 106 -43.22 19.41 -11.02
N SER A 107 -41.93 19.60 -11.31
CA SER A 107 -41.12 18.60 -12.02
C SER A 107 -40.37 17.66 -11.09
N VAL A 108 -40.43 17.86 -9.77
CA VAL A 108 -39.78 17.01 -8.77
C VAL A 108 -40.75 15.91 -8.32
N PRO A 109 -40.47 14.62 -8.61
CA PRO A 109 -41.29 13.52 -8.10
C PRO A 109 -41.24 13.43 -6.58
N ARG A 110 -42.34 12.99 -5.96
CA ARG A 110 -42.44 12.84 -4.49
C ARG A 110 -41.29 12.02 -3.90
N GLU A 111 -40.88 10.94 -4.56
CA GLU A 111 -39.78 10.08 -4.09
C GLU A 111 -38.42 10.78 -4.13
N VAL A 112 -38.18 11.65 -5.12
CA VAL A 112 -36.97 12.47 -5.23
C VAL A 112 -36.99 13.56 -4.15
N PHE A 113 -38.14 14.18 -3.88
CA PHE A 113 -38.27 15.10 -2.74
C PHE A 113 -37.90 14.42 -1.42
N LEU A 114 -38.50 13.26 -1.13
CA LEU A 114 -38.28 12.52 0.13
C LEU A 114 -36.81 12.12 0.29
N ASN A 115 -36.14 11.69 -0.78
CA ASN A 115 -34.79 11.15 -0.70
C ASN A 115 -33.67 12.17 -0.90
N ASP A 116 -33.94 13.28 -1.62
CA ASP A 116 -32.87 14.14 -2.14
C ASP A 116 -33.09 15.65 -1.88
N ILE A 117 -34.22 16.06 -1.27
CA ILE A 117 -34.45 17.41 -0.72
C ILE A 117 -34.67 17.40 0.78
N LEU A 118 -35.60 16.54 1.24
CA LEU A 118 -36.06 16.43 2.62
C LEU A 118 -34.94 16.09 3.63
N PRO A 119 -33.95 15.24 3.32
CA PRO A 119 -32.96 14.83 4.32
C PRO A 119 -32.14 16.00 4.87
N TYR A 120 -31.94 15.99 6.19
CA TYR A 120 -31.11 16.96 6.92
C TYR A 120 -29.60 16.62 6.89
N ALA A 121 -29.23 15.52 6.24
CA ALA A 121 -27.86 15.06 6.07
C ALA A 121 -27.72 14.22 4.79
N SER A 122 -26.50 14.11 4.29
CA SER A 122 -26.08 13.31 3.15
C SER A 122 -25.34 12.05 3.57
N VAL A 123 -24.45 12.15 4.56
CA VAL A 123 -23.58 11.06 5.04
C VAL A 123 -23.49 11.06 6.58
N THR A 124 -22.27 10.99 7.12
CA THR A 124 -21.97 10.87 8.54
C THR A 124 -21.80 12.21 9.27
N GLU A 125 -21.93 13.33 8.57
CA GLU A 125 -21.68 14.67 9.10
C GLU A 125 -22.52 14.98 10.36
N GLN A 126 -22.00 15.89 11.18
CA GLN A 126 -22.69 16.35 12.37
C GLN A 126 -24.07 16.94 12.02
N ARG A 127 -25.08 16.65 12.85
CA ARG A 127 -26.43 17.18 12.65
C ARG A 127 -26.47 18.63 13.13
N ASP A 128 -26.80 19.54 12.23
CA ASP A 128 -26.86 20.98 12.44
C ASP A 128 -28.20 21.54 11.91
N ASN A 129 -28.70 22.61 12.52
CA ASN A 129 -29.84 23.38 11.99
C ASN A 129 -29.42 24.31 10.85
N TRP A 130 -28.85 23.73 9.79
CA TRP A 130 -28.24 24.49 8.71
C TRP A 130 -29.26 25.08 7.73
N ARG A 131 -30.41 24.43 7.55
CA ARG A 131 -31.34 24.66 6.42
C ARG A 131 -31.81 26.11 6.30
N GLN A 132 -32.31 26.70 7.38
CA GLN A 132 -32.78 28.08 7.36
C GLN A 132 -31.66 29.06 7.00
N ARG A 133 -30.51 28.94 7.69
CA ARG A 133 -29.37 29.83 7.49
C ARG A 133 -28.83 29.74 6.06
N ILE A 134 -28.73 28.54 5.50
CA ILE A 134 -28.23 28.34 4.14
C ILE A 134 -29.27 28.80 3.11
N HIS A 135 -30.57 28.58 3.35
CA HIS A 135 -31.64 29.12 2.52
C HIS A 135 -31.54 30.63 2.40
N ASP A 136 -31.36 31.36 3.52
CA ASP A 136 -31.29 32.82 3.51
C ASP A 136 -30.09 33.35 2.71
N ILE A 137 -29.00 32.59 2.66
CA ILE A 137 -27.82 32.89 1.85
C ILE A 137 -28.05 32.55 0.36
N CYS A 138 -28.70 31.42 0.09
CA CYS A 138 -28.78 30.83 -1.25
C CYS A 138 -29.96 31.35 -2.07
N GLN A 139 -31.09 31.65 -1.44
CA GLN A 139 -32.31 32.06 -2.13
C GLN A 139 -32.13 33.31 -3.02
N PRO A 140 -31.40 34.36 -2.59
CA PRO A 140 -31.10 35.50 -3.46
C PRO A 140 -30.24 35.15 -4.69
N LEU A 141 -29.44 34.08 -4.62
CA LEU A 141 -28.50 33.70 -5.68
C LEU A 141 -29.19 32.98 -6.85
N VAL A 142 -30.35 32.39 -6.60
CA VAL A 142 -31.13 31.56 -7.54
C VAL A 142 -32.43 32.22 -8.00
N LYS A 143 -32.72 33.46 -7.57
CA LYS A 143 -33.98 34.16 -7.85
C LYS A 143 -34.39 34.18 -9.34
N GLU A 144 -33.42 34.30 -10.24
CA GLU A 144 -33.64 34.37 -11.69
C GLU A 144 -33.57 32.99 -12.39
N CYS A 145 -33.33 31.90 -11.64
CA CYS A 145 -33.21 30.56 -12.19
C CYS A 145 -34.60 29.95 -12.42
N LYS A 146 -34.78 29.29 -13.56
CA LYS A 146 -36.07 28.69 -13.94
C LYS A 146 -36.10 27.17 -13.78
N THR A 147 -34.94 26.53 -13.71
CA THR A 147 -34.78 25.09 -13.58
C THR A 147 -33.86 24.73 -12.42
N ALA A 148 -33.99 23.50 -11.92
CA ALA A 148 -33.17 22.99 -10.82
C ALA A 148 -31.68 23.01 -11.18
N GLY A 149 -31.33 22.63 -12.43
CA GLY A 149 -29.95 22.65 -12.91
C GLY A 149 -29.35 24.05 -13.02
N GLN A 150 -30.13 25.06 -13.43
CA GLN A 150 -29.67 26.46 -13.45
C GLN A 150 -29.38 26.96 -12.04
N ALA A 151 -30.27 26.65 -11.10
CA ALA A 151 -30.09 27.00 -9.70
C ALA A 151 -28.84 26.35 -9.11
N ALA A 152 -28.62 25.05 -9.35
CA ALA A 152 -27.42 24.35 -8.89
C ALA A 152 -26.13 24.95 -9.47
N GLN A 153 -26.11 25.29 -10.77
CA GLN A 153 -24.96 25.96 -11.39
C GLN A 153 -24.69 27.33 -10.76
N ALA A 154 -25.74 28.13 -10.57
CA ALA A 154 -25.61 29.46 -9.95
C ALA A 154 -25.09 29.36 -8.52
N LEU A 155 -25.56 28.38 -7.74
CA LEU A 155 -25.06 28.12 -6.39
C LEU A 155 -23.60 27.70 -6.41
N ASN A 156 -23.22 26.72 -7.23
CA ASN A 156 -21.84 26.25 -7.32
C ASN A 156 -20.87 27.37 -7.73
N GLN A 157 -21.30 28.27 -8.62
CA GLN A 157 -20.49 29.40 -9.05
C GLN A 157 -20.33 30.47 -7.95
N LYS A 158 -21.36 30.74 -7.16
CA LYS A 158 -21.42 31.93 -6.29
C LYS A 158 -21.16 31.62 -4.82
N ILE A 159 -21.57 30.46 -4.33
CA ILE A 159 -21.61 30.18 -2.89
C ILE A 159 -20.21 30.06 -2.27
N PHE A 160 -19.28 29.35 -2.92
CA PHE A 160 -17.94 29.16 -2.38
C PHE A 160 -17.13 30.47 -2.32
N PRO A 161 -17.11 31.32 -3.37
CA PRO A 161 -16.52 32.65 -3.28
C PRO A 161 -17.19 33.53 -2.21
N LEU A 162 -18.52 33.51 -2.13
CA LEU A 162 -19.29 34.30 -1.16
C LEU A 162 -18.92 33.93 0.29
N LEU A 163 -18.82 32.63 0.56
CA LEU A 163 -18.48 32.09 1.88
C LEU A 163 -16.97 32.06 2.15
N LYS A 164 -16.13 32.41 1.16
CA LYS A 164 -14.67 32.29 1.21
C LYS A 164 -14.20 30.87 1.56
N VAL A 165 -14.95 29.87 1.10
CA VAL A 165 -14.64 28.45 1.29
C VAL A 165 -13.76 27.97 0.13
N LYS A 166 -12.68 27.25 0.45
CA LYS A 166 -11.79 26.64 -0.54
C LYS A 166 -11.49 25.18 -0.22
N TYR A 167 -11.11 24.42 -1.23
CA TYR A 167 -10.57 23.08 -1.02
C TYR A 167 -9.29 23.14 -0.17
N SER A 168 -9.20 22.29 0.86
CA SER A 168 -7.97 22.00 1.58
C SER A 168 -8.06 20.70 2.36
N THR A 169 -6.93 20.00 2.49
CA THR A 169 -6.78 18.82 3.34
C THR A 169 -6.50 19.18 4.82
N GLN A 170 -6.32 20.46 5.15
CA GLN A 170 -6.08 20.98 6.51
C GLN A 170 -7.36 21.20 7.33
N ARG A 171 -8.39 20.41 7.04
CA ARG A 171 -9.66 20.34 7.75
C ARG A 171 -9.63 19.39 8.95
N ARG A 172 -10.57 19.55 9.89
CA ARG A 172 -10.67 18.75 11.12
C ARG A 172 -11.13 17.30 10.86
N VAL A 173 -12.17 17.13 10.04
CA VAL A 173 -12.74 15.82 9.63
C VAL A 173 -13.08 15.86 8.13
N ALA A 174 -13.20 14.71 7.46
CA ALA A 174 -13.45 14.69 6.00
C ALA A 174 -14.90 15.06 5.65
N ASP A 175 -15.85 14.63 6.48
CA ASP A 175 -17.30 14.80 6.42
C ASP A 175 -17.78 15.99 7.26
N GLN A 176 -17.12 17.14 7.14
CA GLN A 176 -17.56 18.35 7.83
C GLN A 176 -18.97 18.74 7.39
N GLY A 177 -19.81 19.06 8.36
CA GLY A 177 -21.12 19.65 8.12
C GLY A 177 -21.00 21.07 7.55
N PRO A 178 -22.05 21.59 6.91
CA PRO A 178 -21.97 22.82 6.14
C PRO A 178 -21.68 24.06 7.01
N LEU A 179 -22.19 24.12 8.25
CA LEU A 179 -21.91 25.22 9.17
C LEU A 179 -20.45 25.21 9.65
N GLU A 180 -19.86 24.03 9.85
CA GLU A 180 -18.43 23.91 10.15
C GLU A 180 -17.60 24.39 8.97
N THR A 181 -17.91 23.94 7.75
CA THR A 181 -17.21 24.38 6.53
C THR A 181 -17.29 25.89 6.33
N MET A 182 -18.46 26.49 6.53
CA MET A 182 -18.64 27.95 6.50
C MET A 182 -17.77 28.67 7.55
N ARG A 183 -17.63 28.09 8.73
CA ARG A 183 -16.85 28.67 9.84
C ARG A 183 -15.35 28.55 9.62
N THR A 184 -14.87 27.43 9.06
CA THR A 184 -13.44 27.17 8.85
C THR A 184 -12.92 27.77 7.55
N GLY A 185 -13.77 27.98 6.55
CA GLY A 185 -13.38 28.43 5.21
C GLY A 185 -12.60 27.38 4.41
N VAL A 186 -12.50 26.14 4.90
CA VAL A 186 -11.75 25.05 4.26
C VAL A 186 -12.47 23.70 4.40
N ALA A 187 -12.46 22.90 3.34
CA ALA A 187 -12.99 21.53 3.32
C ALA A 187 -12.33 20.67 2.23
N THR A 188 -12.42 19.33 2.32
CA THR A 188 -12.11 18.41 1.20
C THR A 188 -13.29 18.28 0.24
N CYS A 189 -13.13 17.53 -0.86
CA CYS A 189 -14.21 17.25 -1.82
C CYS A 189 -15.51 16.78 -1.16
N THR A 190 -15.42 15.95 -0.11
CA THR A 190 -16.59 15.50 0.65
C THR A 190 -17.31 16.68 1.30
N GLY A 191 -16.62 17.50 2.09
CA GLY A 191 -17.23 18.65 2.77
C GLY A 191 -17.73 19.74 1.79
N LEU A 192 -17.03 19.96 0.67
CA LEU A 192 -17.51 20.84 -0.40
C LEU A 192 -18.78 20.30 -1.04
N SER A 193 -18.86 18.98 -1.27
CA SER A 193 -20.04 18.32 -1.83
C SER A 193 -21.23 18.36 -0.86
N ILE A 194 -21.00 18.14 0.45
CA ILE A 194 -22.03 18.29 1.49
C ILE A 194 -22.57 19.73 1.47
N LEU A 195 -21.69 20.74 1.49
CA LEU A 195 -22.12 22.14 1.46
C LEU A 195 -22.92 22.49 0.20
N LEU A 196 -22.51 22.00 -0.98
CA LEU A 196 -23.25 22.24 -2.22
C LEU A 196 -24.59 21.52 -2.25
N VAL A 197 -24.66 20.27 -1.77
CA VAL A 197 -25.91 19.52 -1.64
C VAL A 197 -26.85 20.26 -0.70
N ASP A 198 -26.39 20.66 0.48
CA ASP A 198 -27.22 21.37 1.45
C ASP A 198 -27.65 22.75 0.94
N ALA A 199 -26.79 23.46 0.20
CA ALA A 199 -27.16 24.68 -0.52
C ALA A 199 -28.29 24.43 -1.53
N CYS A 200 -28.18 23.40 -2.36
CA CYS A 200 -29.20 23.02 -3.32
C CYS A 200 -30.52 22.67 -2.62
N ARG A 201 -30.47 21.80 -1.60
CA ARG A 201 -31.63 21.36 -0.83
C ARG A 201 -32.31 22.49 -0.07
N SER A 202 -31.55 23.50 0.37
CA SER A 202 -32.08 24.67 1.07
C SER A 202 -33.01 25.52 0.21
N VAL A 203 -32.87 25.47 -1.13
CA VAL A 203 -33.69 26.22 -2.10
C VAL A 203 -34.53 25.28 -2.98
N GLY A 204 -34.77 24.05 -2.53
CA GLY A 204 -35.66 23.10 -3.21
C GLY A 204 -35.07 22.39 -4.43
N VAL A 205 -33.75 22.46 -4.67
CA VAL A 205 -33.07 21.66 -5.72
C VAL A 205 -32.76 20.26 -5.17
N PRO A 206 -33.23 19.16 -5.80
CA PRO A 206 -32.86 17.83 -5.37
C PRO A 206 -31.40 17.52 -5.72
N ALA A 207 -30.64 17.15 -4.70
CA ALA A 207 -29.20 16.92 -4.81
C ALA A 207 -28.72 15.81 -3.88
N ARG A 208 -27.63 15.14 -4.26
CA ARG A 208 -27.00 14.09 -3.46
C ARG A 208 -25.50 14.00 -3.67
N VAL A 209 -24.79 13.56 -2.63
CA VAL A 209 -23.35 13.30 -2.69
C VAL A 209 -23.12 12.01 -3.48
N VAL A 210 -22.15 12.05 -4.39
CA VAL A 210 -21.69 10.92 -5.19
C VAL A 210 -20.20 10.75 -5.00
N GLY A 211 -19.69 9.52 -5.08
CA GLY A 211 -18.25 9.30 -5.02
C GLY A 211 -17.81 7.92 -5.44
N THR A 212 -16.50 7.81 -5.65
CA THR A 212 -15.78 6.54 -5.79
C THR A 212 -14.85 6.34 -4.59
N PRO A 213 -14.77 5.14 -4.00
CA PRO A 213 -13.77 4.84 -2.97
C PRO A 213 -12.35 4.80 -3.51
N MET A 214 -12.16 4.46 -4.79
CA MET A 214 -10.87 4.42 -5.45
C MET A 214 -11.07 4.43 -6.97
N TRP A 215 -10.50 5.38 -7.68
CA TRP A 215 -10.47 5.35 -9.14
C TRP A 215 -9.87 4.02 -9.66
N SER A 216 -10.30 3.54 -10.83
CA SER A 216 -9.81 2.27 -11.40
C SER A 216 -8.30 2.22 -11.66
N ASN A 217 -7.67 3.40 -11.75
CA ASN A 217 -6.22 3.57 -11.86
C ASN A 217 -5.49 3.70 -10.50
N ASN A 218 -6.20 3.49 -9.39
CA ASN A 218 -5.70 3.64 -8.02
C ASN A 218 -5.20 5.05 -7.64
N SER A 219 -5.63 6.10 -8.36
CA SER A 219 -5.18 7.47 -8.10
C SER A 219 -5.77 8.12 -6.84
N GLY A 220 -6.76 7.49 -6.18
CA GLY A 220 -7.38 7.98 -4.96
C GLY A 220 -8.91 7.93 -5.00
N ASN A 221 -9.55 8.44 -3.95
CA ASN A 221 -11.00 8.62 -3.88
C ASN A 221 -11.40 10.03 -4.33
N HIS A 222 -12.65 10.23 -4.70
CA HIS A 222 -13.20 11.56 -4.96
C HIS A 222 -14.70 11.57 -4.75
N THR A 223 -15.24 12.73 -4.36
CA THR A 223 -16.68 12.96 -4.21
C THR A 223 -17.10 14.23 -4.93
N TRP A 224 -18.30 14.19 -5.51
CA TRP A 224 -18.94 15.28 -6.25
C TRP A 224 -20.45 15.25 -6.01
N VAL A 225 -21.21 16.04 -6.76
CA VAL A 225 -22.66 16.19 -6.57
C VAL A 225 -23.43 15.74 -7.80
N GLU A 226 -24.51 14.98 -7.59
CA GLU A 226 -25.58 14.78 -8.58
C GLU A 226 -26.78 15.67 -8.27
N ILE A 227 -27.33 16.30 -9.31
CA ILE A 227 -28.47 17.22 -9.30
C ILE A 227 -29.58 16.62 -10.15
N TRP A 228 -30.80 16.61 -9.65
CA TRP A 228 -31.96 16.18 -10.43
C TRP A 228 -32.60 17.36 -11.17
N ASP A 229 -32.69 17.27 -12.50
CA ASP A 229 -33.41 18.21 -13.36
C ASP A 229 -34.14 17.45 -14.48
N GLY A 230 -35.07 16.57 -14.09
CA GLY A 230 -35.73 15.60 -14.98
C GLY A 230 -34.94 14.31 -15.19
N ASP A 231 -33.61 14.38 -15.10
CA ASP A 231 -32.70 13.25 -14.90
C ASP A 231 -31.56 13.66 -13.94
N TRP A 232 -30.70 12.71 -13.56
CA TRP A 232 -29.53 12.97 -12.74
C TRP A 232 -28.35 13.48 -13.56
N HIS A 233 -27.91 14.70 -13.26
CA HIS A 233 -26.75 15.36 -13.86
C HIS A 233 -25.66 15.55 -12.81
N PHE A 234 -24.38 15.52 -13.18
CA PHE A 234 -23.28 15.68 -12.23
C PHE A 234 -22.60 17.05 -12.30
N VAL A 235 -21.98 17.46 -11.19
CA VAL A 235 -21.17 18.67 -11.10
C VAL A 235 -20.11 18.54 -10.00
N GLY A 236 -18.91 19.09 -10.25
CA GLY A 236 -17.87 19.22 -9.23
C GLY A 236 -18.19 20.34 -8.23
N ALA A 237 -17.91 20.13 -6.94
CA ALA A 237 -18.19 21.13 -5.90
C ALA A 237 -17.05 22.16 -5.79
N ALA A 238 -17.39 23.44 -5.85
CA ALA A 238 -16.45 24.57 -5.99
C ALA A 238 -15.68 24.61 -7.32
N GLU A 239 -16.19 23.88 -8.32
CA GLU A 239 -15.58 23.71 -9.64
C GLU A 239 -16.62 24.00 -10.74
N PRO A 240 -17.17 25.24 -10.81
CA PRO A 240 -18.20 25.57 -11.78
C PRO A 240 -17.64 25.51 -13.22
N ASP A 241 -18.36 24.84 -14.13
CA ASP A 241 -18.07 24.87 -15.56
C ASP A 241 -19.04 25.82 -16.27
N PRO A 242 -18.57 26.82 -17.05
CA PRO A 242 -19.43 27.77 -17.75
C PRO A 242 -20.33 27.11 -18.81
N LYS A 243 -20.04 25.87 -19.23
CA LYS A 243 -20.86 25.09 -20.17
C LYS A 243 -21.96 24.27 -19.50
N GLY A 244 -22.07 24.34 -18.17
CA GLY A 244 -23.17 23.76 -17.39
C GLY A 244 -22.84 22.45 -16.69
N LEU A 245 -23.87 21.65 -16.38
CA LEU A 245 -23.76 20.35 -15.71
C LEU A 245 -23.14 19.31 -16.65
N ASP A 246 -22.82 18.13 -16.09
CA ASP A 246 -22.16 17.00 -16.77
C ASP A 246 -20.76 17.32 -17.27
N ARG A 247 -20.09 18.21 -16.54
CA ARG A 247 -18.71 18.62 -16.75
C ARG A 247 -17.94 18.50 -15.44
N GLY A 248 -16.67 18.12 -15.56
CA GLY A 248 -15.77 17.94 -14.43
C GLY A 248 -14.43 17.38 -14.90
N TRP A 249 -13.36 17.69 -14.18
CA TRP A 249 -12.03 17.17 -14.48
C TRP A 249 -11.97 15.64 -14.32
N PHE A 250 -12.83 15.08 -13.46
CA PHE A 250 -12.90 13.66 -13.10
C PHE A 250 -13.61 12.77 -14.13
N VAL A 251 -14.26 13.33 -15.16
CA VAL A 251 -15.08 12.56 -16.13
C VAL A 251 -14.28 11.43 -16.80
N GLY A 252 -13.00 11.67 -17.11
CA GLY A 252 -12.13 10.63 -17.68
C GLY A 252 -11.92 9.43 -16.75
N ASN A 253 -11.69 9.69 -15.46
CA ASN A 253 -11.52 8.63 -14.47
C ASN A 253 -12.86 7.92 -14.20
N ALA A 254 -13.95 8.68 -14.09
CA ALA A 254 -15.29 8.15 -13.86
C ALA A 254 -15.76 7.22 -14.99
N SER A 255 -15.37 7.51 -16.23
CA SER A 255 -15.69 6.67 -17.40
C SER A 255 -15.10 5.25 -17.36
N GLN A 256 -14.10 5.03 -16.50
CA GLN A 256 -13.40 3.75 -16.34
C GLN A 256 -13.89 2.96 -15.12
N ALA A 257 -14.91 3.44 -14.41
CA ALA A 257 -15.43 2.79 -13.20
C ALA A 257 -15.96 1.37 -13.50
N VAL A 258 -15.73 0.45 -12.55
CA VAL A 258 -16.07 -0.97 -12.71
C VAL A 258 -17.23 -1.33 -11.80
N ARG A 259 -18.42 -1.51 -12.38
CA ARG A 259 -19.68 -1.72 -11.65
C ARG A 259 -19.61 -2.80 -10.57
N ASN A 260 -18.98 -3.93 -10.91
CA ASN A 260 -18.94 -5.14 -10.08
C ASN A 260 -17.74 -5.16 -9.10
N ASP A 261 -16.93 -4.10 -9.08
CA ASP A 261 -15.85 -3.94 -8.13
C ASP A 261 -16.20 -2.82 -7.15
N ARG A 262 -16.51 -3.18 -5.90
CA ARG A 262 -16.91 -2.21 -4.87
C ARG A 262 -15.85 -1.12 -4.63
N ALA A 263 -14.57 -1.41 -4.85
CA ALA A 263 -13.50 -0.42 -4.68
C ALA A 263 -13.48 0.60 -5.84
N HIS A 264 -13.92 0.19 -7.03
CA HIS A 264 -13.80 0.96 -8.28
C HIS A 264 -15.14 1.36 -8.92
N ALA A 265 -16.25 1.06 -8.27
CA ALA A 265 -17.60 1.50 -8.64
C ALA A 265 -17.90 2.93 -8.13
N ILE A 266 -18.96 3.53 -8.68
CA ILE A 266 -19.44 4.84 -8.28
C ILE A 266 -20.79 4.71 -7.57
N TYR A 267 -20.89 5.37 -6.42
CA TYR A 267 -22.06 5.31 -5.54
C TYR A 267 -22.60 6.71 -5.29
N ALA A 268 -23.93 6.85 -5.35
CA ALA A 268 -24.64 8.01 -4.86
C ALA A 268 -25.22 7.72 -3.48
N SER A 269 -25.12 8.68 -2.56
CA SER A 269 -25.74 8.61 -1.23
C SER A 269 -27.27 8.54 -1.36
N SER A 270 -27.89 7.82 -0.43
CA SER A 270 -29.33 7.64 -0.35
C SER A 270 -29.75 7.72 1.10
N PHE A 271 -30.74 8.55 1.42
CA PHE A 271 -31.32 8.54 2.75
C PHE A 271 -32.22 7.31 2.92
N LYS A 272 -32.98 6.95 1.88
CA LYS A 272 -33.74 5.70 1.83
C LYS A 272 -32.79 4.50 1.96
N LYS A 273 -33.17 3.52 2.77
CA LYS A 273 -32.44 2.24 2.88
C LYS A 273 -32.51 1.45 1.57
N THR A 274 -31.35 1.09 1.02
CA THR A 274 -31.22 0.40 -0.27
C THR A 274 -30.61 -1.00 -0.17
N GLY A 275 -30.08 -1.37 1.00
CA GLY A 275 -29.28 -2.59 1.18
C GLY A 275 -27.84 -2.47 0.66
N LEU A 276 -27.48 -1.35 0.03
CA LEU A 276 -26.11 -0.99 -0.32
C LEU A 276 -25.63 0.14 0.59
N THR A 277 -24.37 0.09 0.97
CA THR A 277 -23.74 1.08 1.85
C THR A 277 -22.83 2.00 1.07
N PHE A 278 -22.91 3.31 1.36
CA PHE A 278 -22.05 4.30 0.75
C PHE A 278 -20.60 4.08 1.22
N PRO A 279 -19.60 4.11 0.32
CA PRO A 279 -18.22 3.92 0.70
C PRO A 279 -17.68 5.16 1.42
N LEU A 280 -17.50 5.05 2.73
CA LEU A 280 -16.97 6.12 3.58
C LEU A 280 -15.48 5.91 3.80
N GLY A 281 -14.65 6.59 3.01
CA GLY A 281 -13.18 6.44 3.05
C GLY A 281 -12.50 6.92 4.35
N TRP A 282 -13.25 7.48 5.30
CA TRP A 282 -12.75 8.07 6.55
C TRP A 282 -13.19 7.35 7.83
N THR A 283 -14.10 6.36 7.77
CA THR A 283 -14.57 5.64 8.96
C THR A 283 -13.90 4.27 9.10
N ARG A 284 -13.29 3.97 10.26
CA ARG A 284 -12.83 2.62 10.63
C ARG A 284 -13.99 1.89 11.32
N GLY A 285 -14.60 0.93 10.63
CA GLY A 285 -15.81 0.25 11.11
C GLY A 285 -17.05 0.88 10.50
N ASP A 286 -18.02 0.03 10.19
CA ASP A 286 -19.14 0.36 9.34
C ASP A 286 -20.04 1.44 9.96
N ALA A 287 -20.00 2.66 9.41
CA ALA A 287 -21.21 3.46 9.32
C ALA A 287 -22.12 2.81 8.25
N GLU A 288 -22.48 1.55 8.50
CA GLU A 288 -23.32 0.65 7.69
C GLU A 288 -24.71 1.26 7.45
N TYR A 289 -25.05 2.32 8.18
CA TYR A 289 -26.31 3.03 8.09
C TYR A 289 -26.39 4.05 6.95
N VAL A 290 -25.27 4.47 6.34
CA VAL A 290 -25.33 5.39 5.19
C VAL A 290 -25.63 4.56 3.94
N SER A 291 -26.85 4.67 3.43
CA SER A 291 -27.29 3.90 2.26
C SER A 291 -26.80 4.52 0.95
N ALA A 292 -26.73 3.71 -0.10
CA ALA A 292 -26.25 4.13 -1.41
C ALA A 292 -26.98 3.48 -2.58
N VAL A 293 -26.90 4.11 -3.74
CA VAL A 293 -27.27 3.54 -5.03
C VAL A 293 -26.00 3.41 -5.87
N ASN A 294 -25.76 2.23 -6.47
CA ASN A 294 -24.68 2.08 -7.44
C ASN A 294 -25.09 2.74 -8.76
N VAL A 295 -24.43 3.85 -9.08
CA VAL A 295 -24.73 4.69 -10.26
C VAL A 295 -23.63 4.57 -11.33
N THR A 296 -22.76 3.57 -11.23
CA THR A 296 -21.61 3.38 -12.13
C THR A 296 -21.97 3.49 -13.61
N ASP A 297 -23.09 2.92 -14.02
CA ASP A 297 -23.50 2.84 -15.43
C ASP A 297 -23.78 4.22 -16.06
N ARG A 298 -24.03 5.26 -15.24
CA ARG A 298 -24.20 6.64 -15.73
C ARG A 298 -22.88 7.29 -16.13
N TYR A 299 -21.77 6.77 -15.60
CA TYR A 299 -20.44 7.30 -15.82
C TYR A 299 -19.65 6.40 -16.75
N ALA A 300 -19.73 5.08 -16.55
CA ALA A 300 -18.99 4.09 -17.31
C ALA A 300 -19.45 4.09 -18.77
N SER A 301 -18.56 4.50 -19.66
CA SER A 301 -18.78 4.33 -21.10
C SER A 301 -18.59 2.86 -21.44
N GLY A 302 -19.68 2.17 -21.80
CA GLY A 302 -19.61 0.82 -22.37
C GLY A 302 -18.59 0.75 -23.51
N ASP A 303 -17.82 -0.33 -23.56
CA ASP A 303 -16.68 -0.55 -24.45
C ASP A 303 -16.82 0.13 -25.81
N LYS A 304 -16.07 1.23 -26.01
CA LYS A 304 -15.74 1.72 -27.35
C LYS A 304 -14.23 1.84 -27.48
N ALA A 305 -13.71 1.11 -28.46
CA ALA A 305 -12.31 1.08 -28.85
C ALA A 305 -12.00 2.08 -29.98
N VAL A 306 -10.68 2.22 -30.21
CA VAL A 306 -9.96 2.78 -31.38
C VAL A 306 -9.72 4.32 -31.29
N ASP A 307 -8.53 4.91 -31.49
CA ASP A 307 -7.24 4.48 -32.05
C ASP A 307 -6.03 5.30 -31.52
N VAL A 308 -4.83 4.80 -31.83
CA VAL A 308 -3.46 5.24 -31.51
C VAL A 308 -3.08 5.09 -30.03
N ALA A 309 -2.14 4.17 -29.79
CA ALA A 309 -1.52 3.88 -28.51
C ALA A 309 -0.96 5.17 -27.86
N THR A 310 -1.78 5.85 -27.08
CA THR A 310 -1.44 7.07 -26.33
C THR A 310 -1.80 6.85 -24.87
N THR A 311 -0.96 7.34 -23.98
CA THR A 311 -1.20 7.35 -22.54
C THR A 311 -1.44 8.79 -22.11
N ARG A 312 -2.47 9.02 -21.31
CA ARG A 312 -2.67 10.30 -20.66
C ARG A 312 -1.83 10.35 -19.38
N LEU A 313 -0.73 11.08 -19.41
CA LEU A 313 0.09 11.33 -18.23
C LEU A 313 -0.46 12.51 -17.42
N GLN A 314 -0.83 12.24 -16.18
CA GLN A 314 -1.14 13.24 -15.17
C GLN A 314 0.13 13.64 -14.40
N VAL A 315 0.28 14.92 -14.07
CA VAL A 315 1.44 15.45 -13.34
C VAL A 315 1.01 16.18 -12.09
N ASN A 316 1.58 15.80 -10.95
CA ASN A 316 1.42 16.45 -9.66
C ASN A 316 2.78 16.97 -9.16
N ALA A 317 2.96 18.28 -9.05
CA ALA A 317 4.19 18.86 -8.52
C ALA A 317 4.00 19.28 -7.06
N LEU A 318 4.89 18.83 -6.18
CA LEU A 318 4.96 19.20 -4.77
C LEU A 318 6.24 20.01 -4.50
N ASN A 319 6.18 20.97 -3.58
CA ASN A 319 7.38 21.72 -3.19
C ASN A 319 8.47 20.83 -2.56
N ARG A 320 8.09 19.74 -1.87
CA ARG A 320 8.97 18.72 -1.28
C ARG A 320 8.24 17.36 -1.17
N PRO A 321 8.90 16.24 -0.83
CA PRO A 321 8.20 15.01 -0.46
C PRO A 321 7.16 15.26 0.63
N MET A 322 5.93 14.75 0.42
CA MET A 322 4.75 15.02 1.27
C MET A 322 4.48 16.53 1.51
N GLY A 323 4.98 17.38 0.62
CA GLY A 323 4.80 18.82 0.66
C GLY A 323 3.48 19.27 0.05
N GLN A 324 3.34 20.59 -0.09
CA GLN A 324 2.16 21.20 -0.71
C GLN A 324 2.26 21.16 -2.23
N ARG A 325 1.11 21.03 -2.90
CA ARG A 325 1.00 21.14 -4.36
C ARG A 325 1.39 22.55 -4.80
N VAL A 326 2.17 22.62 -5.86
CA VAL A 326 2.71 23.87 -6.37
C VAL A 326 2.43 24.06 -7.86
N ALA A 327 2.34 25.33 -8.28
CA ALA A 327 2.18 25.71 -9.68
C ALA A 327 3.55 25.66 -10.37
N ALA A 328 4.03 24.45 -10.66
CA ALA A 328 5.25 24.26 -11.43
C ALA A 328 4.94 24.26 -12.93
N ARG A 329 5.74 24.99 -13.71
CA ARG A 329 5.73 24.89 -15.18
C ARG A 329 6.31 23.54 -15.57
N VAL A 330 5.52 22.72 -16.23
CA VAL A 330 5.86 21.38 -16.71
C VAL A 330 6.09 21.43 -18.21
N THR A 331 7.25 20.97 -18.66
CA THR A 331 7.60 20.77 -20.07
C THR A 331 7.90 19.30 -20.29
N ILE A 332 7.27 18.70 -21.30
CA ILE A 332 7.47 17.31 -21.70
C ILE A 332 8.05 17.30 -23.11
N THR A 333 9.24 16.76 -23.29
CA THR A 333 9.92 16.69 -24.59
C THR A 333 10.31 15.25 -24.88
N ASP A 334 9.98 14.73 -26.06
CA ASP A 334 10.46 13.41 -26.49
C ASP A 334 12.00 13.39 -26.57
N THR A 335 12.61 12.28 -26.14
CA THR A 335 14.08 12.15 -26.09
C THR A 335 14.75 12.02 -27.46
N VAL A 336 13.99 11.62 -28.49
CA VAL A 336 14.48 11.38 -29.86
C VAL A 336 13.98 12.47 -30.80
N ASP A 337 12.71 12.86 -30.68
CA ASP A 337 12.08 13.87 -31.51
C ASP A 337 11.80 15.16 -30.73
N ALA A 338 12.77 16.06 -30.69
CA ALA A 338 12.66 17.31 -29.93
C ALA A 338 11.50 18.23 -30.37
N ALA A 339 10.90 17.99 -31.55
CA ALA A 339 9.70 18.72 -32.00
C ALA A 339 8.42 18.23 -31.29
N LEU A 340 8.40 17.01 -30.76
CA LEU A 340 7.29 16.48 -29.97
C LEU A 340 7.40 16.98 -28.52
N ARG A 341 6.82 18.16 -28.28
CA ARG A 341 6.86 18.89 -27.01
C ARG A 341 5.47 19.25 -26.52
N PHE A 342 5.24 19.12 -25.21
CA PHE A 342 4.02 19.52 -24.52
C PHE A 342 4.37 20.44 -23.34
N GLU A 343 3.51 21.41 -23.04
CA GLU A 343 3.71 22.32 -21.92
C GLU A 343 2.40 22.56 -21.16
N GLY A 344 2.51 22.72 -19.85
CA GLY A 344 1.39 23.04 -18.99
C GLY A 344 1.85 23.41 -17.59
N THR A 345 0.94 23.94 -16.77
CA THR A 345 1.23 24.27 -15.37
C THR A 345 0.53 23.28 -14.46
N SER A 346 1.29 22.62 -13.58
CA SER A 346 0.72 21.74 -12.55
C SER A 346 -0.18 22.54 -11.59
N LYS A 347 -1.21 21.89 -11.02
CA LYS A 347 -2.21 22.62 -10.20
C LYS A 347 -1.79 22.71 -8.74
N THR A 348 -2.18 23.81 -8.08
CA THR A 348 -2.03 24.07 -6.64
C THR A 348 -3.31 23.76 -5.87
N GLU A 349 -3.29 23.88 -4.55
CA GLU A 349 -4.53 24.22 -3.83
C GLU A 349 -5.05 25.57 -4.37
N PRO A 350 -6.34 25.72 -4.72
CA PRO A 350 -7.50 24.98 -4.25
C PRO A 350 -8.06 23.89 -5.20
N ALA A 351 -7.28 23.38 -6.16
CA ALA A 351 -7.75 22.24 -6.96
C ALA A 351 -7.83 20.97 -6.10
N ASP A 352 -8.83 20.11 -6.36
CA ASP A 352 -8.95 18.79 -5.71
C ASP A 352 -7.62 18.01 -5.78
N MET A 353 -7.33 17.21 -4.75
CA MET A 353 -6.05 16.49 -4.66
C MET A 353 -5.82 15.51 -5.81
N ASN A 354 -6.88 15.01 -6.45
CA ASN A 354 -6.79 14.12 -7.61
C ASN A 354 -6.95 14.87 -8.94
N ASP A 355 -7.23 16.17 -8.90
CA ASP A 355 -7.29 17.02 -10.09
C ASP A 355 -5.87 17.41 -10.54
N HIS A 356 -5.34 16.66 -11.51
CA HIS A 356 -3.99 16.82 -12.01
C HIS A 356 -3.94 17.41 -13.43
N MET A 357 -2.84 18.07 -13.77
CA MET A 357 -2.59 18.49 -15.16
C MET A 357 -2.28 17.26 -16.01
N GLY A 358 -2.99 17.06 -17.12
CA GLY A 358 -2.87 15.87 -17.97
C GLY A 358 -2.33 16.17 -19.37
N PHE A 359 -1.45 15.30 -19.88
CA PHE A 359 -0.86 15.36 -21.22
C PHE A 359 -1.13 14.06 -21.98
N LYS A 360 -1.54 14.12 -23.24
CA LYS A 360 -1.70 12.92 -24.09
C LYS A 360 -0.38 12.62 -24.79
N LEU A 361 0.28 11.54 -24.40
CA LEU A 361 1.61 11.17 -24.87
C LEU A 361 1.54 9.89 -25.71
N PRO A 362 2.12 9.86 -26.92
CA PRO A 362 2.35 8.62 -27.66
C PRO A 362 3.09 7.55 -26.83
N GLN A 363 2.58 6.31 -26.83
CA GLN A 363 3.21 5.18 -26.15
C GLN A 363 4.50 4.71 -26.87
N ARG A 364 5.32 3.91 -26.18
CA ARG A 364 6.61 3.36 -26.67
C ARG A 364 7.66 4.42 -27.02
N ARG A 365 7.58 5.58 -26.37
CA ARG A 365 8.56 6.65 -26.47
C ARG A 365 9.04 7.04 -25.08
N THR A 366 10.16 7.72 -24.99
CA THR A 366 10.67 8.25 -23.73
C THR A 366 10.59 9.77 -23.76
N TYR A 367 10.07 10.36 -22.69
CA TYR A 367 9.94 11.80 -22.53
C TYR A 367 10.81 12.29 -21.38
N ILE A 368 11.39 13.46 -21.56
CA ILE A 368 12.00 14.27 -20.50
C ILE A 368 10.94 15.23 -19.99
N ILE A 369 10.67 15.16 -18.68
CA ILE A 369 9.71 16.00 -17.98
C ILE A 369 10.47 16.92 -17.06
N ASP A 370 10.53 18.19 -17.43
CA ASP A 370 11.06 19.26 -16.61
C ASP A 370 9.91 19.95 -15.86
N ALA A 371 10.01 20.06 -14.54
CA ALA A 371 9.14 20.91 -13.74
C ALA A 371 9.94 21.99 -13.03
N GLU A 372 9.48 23.23 -13.14
CA GLU A 372 10.17 24.42 -12.63
C GLU A 372 9.23 25.35 -11.85
N GLN A 373 9.67 25.82 -10.68
CA GLN A 373 8.99 26.85 -9.89
C GLN A 373 10.01 27.58 -9.02
N GLY A 374 9.98 28.92 -8.99
CA GLY A 374 10.76 29.72 -8.03
C GLY A 374 12.27 29.47 -8.06
N GLY A 375 12.84 29.16 -9.23
CA GLY A 375 14.27 28.85 -9.41
C GLY A 375 14.66 27.40 -9.11
N GLN A 376 13.75 26.57 -8.59
CA GLN A 376 13.95 25.13 -8.42
C GLN A 376 13.50 24.39 -9.67
N LYS A 377 14.34 23.49 -10.18
CA LYS A 377 14.07 22.67 -11.36
C LYS A 377 14.31 21.19 -11.06
N VAL A 378 13.30 20.37 -11.35
CA VAL A 378 13.40 18.91 -11.30
C VAL A 378 13.19 18.33 -12.68
N ARG A 379 14.01 17.33 -13.04
CA ARG A 379 13.91 16.60 -14.29
C ARG A 379 13.61 15.13 -14.00
N LYS A 380 12.56 14.59 -14.61
CA LYS A 380 12.28 13.15 -14.64
C LYS A 380 12.19 12.62 -16.06
N TYR A 381 12.53 11.35 -16.23
CA TYR A 381 12.28 10.64 -17.47
C TYR A 381 11.01 9.82 -17.29
N TYR A 382 10.16 9.82 -18.29
CA TYR A 382 8.89 9.09 -18.28
C TYR A 382 8.73 8.36 -19.60
N SER A 383 8.57 7.04 -19.52
CA SER A 383 8.21 6.21 -20.68
C SER A 383 6.80 5.69 -20.42
N PRO A 384 5.79 6.07 -21.22
CA PRO A 384 4.44 5.60 -21.01
C PRO A 384 4.39 4.08 -21.19
N GLY A 385 3.84 3.38 -20.19
CA GLY A 385 3.63 1.94 -20.24
C GLY A 385 2.45 1.55 -21.13
N THR A 386 1.89 0.36 -20.91
CA THR A 386 0.65 -0.07 -21.59
C THR A 386 -0.61 0.53 -20.95
N ASN A 387 -0.46 1.22 -19.82
CA ASN A 387 -1.56 1.89 -19.13
C ASN A 387 -2.12 3.02 -19.98
N LYS A 388 -3.44 3.16 -20.00
CA LYS A 388 -4.12 4.27 -20.69
C LYS A 388 -3.91 5.62 -19.99
N GLU A 389 -3.65 5.59 -18.68
CA GLU A 389 -3.41 6.75 -17.82
C GLU A 389 -2.34 6.43 -16.78
N ASP A 390 -1.47 7.39 -16.48
CA ASP A 390 -0.44 7.31 -15.43
C ASP A 390 -0.39 8.63 -14.63
N LEU A 391 -0.01 8.57 -13.35
CA LEU A 391 0.24 9.75 -12.52
C LEU A 391 1.74 9.86 -12.18
N LEU A 392 2.34 10.98 -12.52
CA LEU A 392 3.72 11.33 -12.18
C LEU A 392 3.75 12.41 -11.09
N VAL A 393 4.27 12.03 -9.92
CA VAL A 393 4.54 12.98 -8.84
C VAL A 393 5.98 13.51 -8.95
N LEU A 394 6.12 14.84 -8.95
CA LEU A 394 7.38 15.58 -9.03
C LEU A 394 7.60 16.33 -7.71
N HIS A 395 8.81 16.30 -7.16
CA HIS A 395 9.18 17.03 -5.95
C HIS A 395 10.25 18.06 -6.32
N LEU A 396 9.98 19.35 -6.08
CA LEU A 396 10.88 20.44 -6.49
C LEU A 396 12.10 20.61 -5.56
N SER A 397 12.00 20.17 -4.31
CA SER A 397 13.11 20.16 -3.34
C SER A 397 13.02 18.93 -2.43
N GLY A 398 14.06 18.65 -1.64
CA GLY A 398 13.98 17.66 -0.57
C GLY A 398 14.16 16.20 -0.97
N VAL A 399 15.04 15.93 -1.95
CA VAL A 399 15.68 14.62 -2.24
C VAL A 399 14.87 13.69 -3.17
N PRO A 400 15.52 13.03 -4.15
CA PRO A 400 14.84 12.35 -5.24
C PRO A 400 14.43 10.92 -4.87
N VAL A 401 13.20 10.54 -5.21
CA VAL A 401 12.90 9.12 -5.47
C VAL A 401 13.39 8.80 -6.88
N VAL A 402 14.50 8.09 -6.96
CA VAL A 402 14.83 7.24 -8.11
C VAL A 402 13.86 6.07 -8.05
N ILE A 403 12.78 6.13 -8.83
CA ILE A 403 12.01 4.92 -9.16
C ILE A 403 12.83 4.22 -10.23
N ALA A 404 13.43 3.09 -9.89
CA ALA A 404 13.88 2.14 -10.90
C ALA A 404 12.64 1.67 -11.67
N SER A 405 12.59 1.92 -12.97
CA SER A 405 11.51 1.47 -13.85
C SER A 405 11.86 0.15 -14.53
N GLY A 406 11.11 -0.90 -14.17
CA GLY A 406 10.69 -2.04 -15.01
C GLY A 406 11.57 -3.33 -14.95
N PRO A 407 11.03 -4.52 -15.31
CA PRO A 407 9.65 -4.98 -15.46
C PRO A 407 9.18 -5.85 -14.26
N GLY A 408 7.87 -6.05 -14.13
CA GLY A 408 7.32 -7.01 -13.17
C GLY A 408 7.54 -8.45 -13.62
N TYR A 409 8.19 -9.25 -12.77
CA TYR A 409 8.02 -10.70 -12.53
C TYR A 409 8.90 -10.97 -11.30
N CYS A 410 8.37 -11.15 -10.10
CA CYS A 410 7.79 -12.40 -9.66
C CYS A 410 6.64 -12.10 -8.68
N ALA A 411 5.39 -12.21 -9.15
CA ALA A 411 4.42 -12.80 -8.25
C ALA A 411 4.93 -14.21 -7.94
N ALA A 412 4.86 -14.64 -6.67
CA ALA A 412 4.90 -16.05 -6.34
C ALA A 412 4.04 -16.79 -7.37
N PRO A 413 4.55 -17.88 -7.98
CA PRO A 413 3.91 -18.44 -9.15
C PRO A 413 2.42 -18.69 -8.88
N SER A 414 1.59 -18.19 -9.80
CA SER A 414 0.15 -18.17 -9.64
C SER A 414 -0.39 -19.55 -9.23
N ARG A 415 -1.33 -19.57 -8.27
CA ARG A 415 -2.03 -20.76 -7.74
C ARG A 415 -2.90 -21.47 -8.79
N LYS A 416 -2.37 -21.84 -9.95
CA LYS A 416 -3.23 -22.22 -11.08
C LYS A 416 -3.31 -23.72 -11.40
N LYS A 417 -2.38 -24.58 -10.94
CA LYS A 417 -2.62 -26.04 -10.86
C LYS A 417 -1.86 -26.68 -9.69
N PRO A 418 -2.56 -27.25 -8.68
CA PRO A 418 -1.92 -28.07 -7.65
C PRO A 418 -1.35 -29.37 -8.25
N LEU A 419 -0.42 -30.00 -7.53
CA LEU A 419 0.00 -31.37 -7.84
C LEU A 419 -1.15 -32.33 -7.53
N ASP A 420 -1.12 -33.54 -8.10
CA ASP A 420 -1.98 -34.62 -7.61
C ASP A 420 -1.72 -34.86 -6.11
N ALA A 421 -2.76 -35.10 -5.33
CA ALA A 421 -2.65 -35.20 -3.87
C ALA A 421 -1.70 -36.32 -3.41
N LYS A 422 -1.63 -37.44 -4.15
CA LYS A 422 -0.70 -38.54 -3.84
C LYS A 422 0.74 -38.17 -4.22
N GLU A 423 0.92 -37.54 -5.38
CA GLU A 423 2.23 -37.03 -5.81
C GLU A 423 2.77 -35.99 -4.82
N GLU A 424 1.92 -35.06 -4.37
CA GLU A 424 2.26 -34.03 -3.39
C GLU A 424 2.64 -34.64 -2.04
N ALA A 425 1.85 -35.60 -1.53
CA ALA A 425 2.13 -36.28 -0.27
C ALA A 425 3.46 -37.06 -0.33
N ALA A 426 3.71 -37.80 -1.42
CA ALA A 426 4.96 -38.53 -1.62
C ALA A 426 6.18 -37.59 -1.71
N LEU A 427 6.04 -36.48 -2.44
CA LEU A 427 7.06 -35.44 -2.53
C LEU A 427 7.37 -34.81 -1.17
N LYS A 428 6.34 -34.41 -0.41
CA LYS A 428 6.48 -33.86 0.94
C LYS A 428 7.18 -34.84 1.88
N GLY A 429 6.80 -36.13 1.81
CA GLY A 429 7.44 -37.19 2.58
C GLY A 429 8.93 -37.35 2.26
N ALA A 430 9.28 -37.42 0.97
CA ALA A 430 10.67 -37.55 0.54
C ALA A 430 11.52 -36.32 0.90
N ALA A 431 11.00 -35.11 0.69
CA ALA A 431 11.68 -33.88 1.06
C ALA A 431 11.88 -33.76 2.58
N LYS A 432 10.86 -34.10 3.38
CA LYS A 432 10.98 -34.13 4.84
C LYS A 432 12.01 -35.15 5.33
N ALA A 433 12.07 -36.33 4.68
CA ALA A 433 13.09 -37.33 4.97
C ALA A 433 14.51 -36.82 4.65
N TYR A 434 14.69 -36.11 3.54
CA TYR A 434 15.95 -35.44 3.20
C TYR A 434 16.34 -34.42 4.28
N PHE A 435 15.42 -33.51 4.64
CA PHE A 435 15.72 -32.47 5.65
C PHE A 435 16.02 -33.07 7.02
N SER A 436 15.37 -34.17 7.40
CA SER A 436 15.59 -34.84 8.69
C SER A 436 16.83 -35.74 8.72
N ALA A 437 17.48 -35.97 7.58
CA ALA A 437 18.67 -36.82 7.49
C ALA A 437 19.94 -36.08 7.98
N THR A 438 20.93 -36.84 8.46
CA THR A 438 22.26 -36.31 8.80
C THR A 438 22.99 -35.81 7.54
N GLY A 439 24.00 -34.95 7.70
CA GLY A 439 24.77 -34.42 6.57
C GLY A 439 25.36 -35.51 5.64
N GLU A 440 25.87 -36.61 6.21
CA GLU A 440 26.38 -37.76 5.45
C GLU A 440 25.28 -38.46 4.64
N LYS A 441 24.09 -38.63 5.24
CA LYS A 441 22.93 -39.21 4.55
C LYS A 441 22.37 -38.26 3.50
N GLN A 442 22.37 -36.95 3.75
CA GLN A 442 22.00 -35.93 2.77
C GLN A 442 22.95 -35.94 1.57
N ALA A 443 24.26 -36.08 1.79
CA ALA A 443 25.28 -36.11 0.74
C ALA A 443 25.07 -37.26 -0.26
N THR A 444 24.47 -38.37 0.17
CA THR A 444 24.19 -39.56 -0.68
C THR A 444 22.71 -39.82 -0.98
N PHE A 445 21.80 -39.00 -0.43
CA PHE A 445 20.35 -39.09 -0.64
C PHE A 445 19.95 -39.08 -2.11
N LYS A 446 19.11 -40.05 -2.53
CA LYS A 446 18.58 -40.14 -3.89
C LYS A 446 17.06 -39.98 -3.86
N PHE A 447 16.56 -38.97 -4.56
CA PHE A 447 15.13 -38.83 -4.79
C PHE A 447 14.66 -39.81 -5.87
N PRO A 448 13.47 -40.43 -5.72
CA PRO A 448 12.86 -41.23 -6.78
C PRO A 448 12.77 -40.45 -8.09
N SER A 449 13.13 -41.10 -9.22
CA SER A 449 13.10 -40.48 -10.55
C SER A 449 11.71 -39.93 -10.93
N ALA A 450 10.65 -40.65 -10.54
CA ALA A 450 9.27 -40.22 -10.72
C ALA A 450 8.98 -38.86 -10.04
N LEU A 451 9.49 -38.65 -8.81
CA LEU A 451 9.33 -37.38 -8.11
C LEU A 451 10.18 -36.27 -8.74
N ASN A 452 11.41 -36.58 -9.18
CA ASN A 452 12.23 -35.61 -9.92
C ASN A 452 11.55 -35.11 -11.20
N SER A 453 10.84 -36.00 -11.91
CA SER A 453 10.12 -35.63 -13.14
C SER A 453 9.01 -34.60 -12.92
N LEU A 454 8.53 -34.41 -11.68
CA LEU A 454 7.53 -33.39 -11.35
C LEU A 454 8.05 -31.96 -11.60
N LEU A 455 9.37 -31.73 -11.45
CA LEU A 455 9.96 -30.41 -11.67
C LEU A 455 9.73 -29.92 -13.10
N SER A 456 9.91 -30.79 -14.09
CA SER A 456 9.67 -30.46 -15.50
C SER A 456 8.19 -30.27 -15.85
N ARG A 457 7.27 -30.79 -15.01
CA ARG A 457 5.82 -30.65 -15.21
C ARG A 457 5.26 -29.40 -14.54
N ASN A 458 5.68 -29.09 -13.32
CA ASN A 458 5.12 -28.01 -12.50
C ASN A 458 6.09 -27.58 -11.39
N GLU A 459 7.24 -27.01 -11.77
CA GLU A 459 8.27 -26.54 -10.83
C GLU A 459 7.71 -25.66 -9.69
N PRO A 460 6.82 -24.67 -9.95
CA PRO A 460 6.17 -23.90 -8.89
C PRO A 460 5.50 -24.71 -7.78
N ALA A 461 4.70 -25.71 -8.14
CA ALA A 461 3.96 -26.50 -7.17
C ALA A 461 4.90 -27.44 -6.39
N VAL A 462 5.92 -27.98 -7.06
CA VAL A 462 6.98 -28.78 -6.43
C VAL A 462 7.75 -27.96 -5.40
N ARG A 463 8.20 -26.75 -5.78
CA ARG A 463 8.89 -25.81 -4.89
C ARG A 463 8.09 -25.51 -3.64
N ARG A 464 6.78 -25.26 -3.80
CA ARG A 464 5.86 -25.05 -2.68
C ARG A 464 5.76 -26.28 -1.77
N ALA A 465 5.59 -27.47 -2.34
CA ALA A 465 5.53 -28.70 -1.55
C ALA A 465 6.83 -28.97 -0.78
N VAL A 466 7.99 -28.69 -1.38
CA VAL A 466 9.30 -28.78 -0.72
C VAL A 466 9.43 -27.72 0.38
N TRP A 467 8.93 -26.50 0.15
CA TRP A 467 8.88 -25.46 1.18
C TRP A 467 8.03 -25.88 2.38
N ASP A 468 6.83 -26.40 2.17
CA ASP A 468 5.97 -26.92 3.24
C ASP A 468 6.66 -28.06 4.02
N ALA A 469 7.33 -28.97 3.30
CA ALA A 469 8.08 -30.06 3.92
C ALA A 469 9.25 -29.52 4.77
N TYR A 470 9.97 -28.52 4.25
CA TYR A 470 11.03 -27.83 4.96
C TYR A 470 10.52 -27.14 6.23
N LEU A 471 9.40 -26.41 6.18
CA LEU A 471 8.79 -25.76 7.35
C LEU A 471 8.40 -26.78 8.43
N SER A 472 7.90 -27.94 8.03
CA SER A 472 7.46 -29.02 8.94
C SER A 472 8.59 -29.94 9.45
N ALA A 473 9.82 -29.75 8.97
CA ALA A 473 10.94 -30.59 9.34
C ALA A 473 11.46 -30.25 10.77
N PRO A 474 11.95 -31.24 11.52
CA PRO A 474 12.41 -31.05 12.90
C PRO A 474 13.72 -30.23 13.01
N ILE A 475 14.37 -29.90 11.89
CA ILE A 475 15.66 -29.21 11.85
C ILE A 475 15.67 -27.78 12.40
N HIS A 476 14.50 -27.19 12.67
CA HIS A 476 14.39 -25.78 13.09
C HIS A 476 14.35 -25.58 14.60
N GLU A 477 14.64 -26.60 15.41
CA GLU A 477 14.53 -26.52 16.88
C GLU A 477 15.36 -25.38 17.48
N ALA A 478 16.64 -25.28 17.14
CA ALA A 478 17.51 -24.20 17.63
C ALA A 478 17.04 -22.79 17.19
N LEU A 479 16.53 -22.67 15.95
CA LEU A 479 15.95 -21.42 15.45
C LEU A 479 14.65 -21.08 16.20
N ARG A 480 13.81 -22.08 16.49
CA ARG A 480 12.54 -21.93 17.21
C ARG A 480 12.78 -21.45 18.65
N LEU A 481 13.75 -22.03 19.34
CA LEU A 481 14.14 -21.61 20.69
C LEU A 481 14.60 -20.15 20.69
N SER A 482 15.53 -19.79 19.80
CA SER A 482 16.04 -18.42 19.71
C SER A 482 14.95 -17.41 19.34
N TYR A 483 14.05 -17.77 18.41
CA TYR A 483 12.91 -16.94 18.03
C TYR A 483 11.95 -16.69 19.21
N GLY A 484 11.66 -17.73 20.00
CA GLY A 484 10.84 -17.59 21.22
C GLY A 484 11.47 -16.72 22.31
N GLU A 485 12.80 -16.62 22.33
CA GLU A 485 13.57 -15.74 23.23
C GLU A 485 13.73 -14.31 22.71
N ASN A 486 13.16 -13.98 21.53
CA ASN A 486 13.44 -12.74 20.79
C ASN A 486 14.95 -12.48 20.61
N GLN A 487 15.69 -13.54 20.27
CA GLN A 487 17.12 -13.50 20.02
C GLN A 487 17.48 -14.16 18.69
N VAL A 488 18.54 -13.66 18.07
CA VAL A 488 19.20 -14.35 16.95
C VAL A 488 20.63 -14.67 17.33
N ARG A 489 21.09 -15.86 16.94
CA ARG A 489 22.42 -16.39 17.27
C ARG A 489 23.20 -16.74 16.01
N SER A 490 24.51 -16.51 16.06
CA SER A 490 25.48 -16.94 15.04
C SER A 490 26.84 -17.18 15.70
N GLY A 491 27.30 -18.44 15.69
CA GLY A 491 28.48 -18.83 16.46
C GLY A 491 28.32 -18.48 17.94
N LYS A 492 29.30 -17.76 18.50
CA LYS A 492 29.27 -17.27 19.89
C LYS A 492 28.43 -16.00 20.11
N TYR A 493 27.95 -15.37 19.03
CA TYR A 493 27.26 -14.08 19.10
C TYR A 493 25.76 -14.28 19.25
N ALA A 494 25.17 -13.57 20.20
CA ALA A 494 23.73 -13.50 20.42
C ALA A 494 23.28 -12.04 20.35
N SER A 495 22.19 -11.79 19.64
CA SER A 495 21.64 -10.46 19.41
C SER A 495 20.17 -10.46 19.84
N PRO A 496 19.83 -9.75 20.93
CA PRO A 496 18.46 -9.48 21.29
C PRO A 496 17.78 -8.58 20.25
N TYR A 497 16.48 -8.77 20.08
CA TYR A 497 15.65 -7.84 19.33
C TYR A 497 14.32 -7.61 20.02
N THR A 498 13.65 -6.52 19.65
CA THR A 498 12.22 -6.34 19.92
C THR A 498 11.47 -6.40 18.61
N VAL A 499 10.21 -6.80 18.66
CA VAL A 499 9.34 -6.87 17.48
C VAL A 499 8.03 -6.15 17.75
N LYS A 500 7.61 -5.32 16.80
CA LYS A 500 6.30 -4.67 16.74
C LYS A 500 5.58 -5.05 15.46
N THR A 501 4.26 -5.16 15.53
CA THR A 501 3.40 -5.36 14.35
C THR A 501 2.70 -4.06 14.00
N VAL A 502 2.75 -3.68 12.72
CA VAL A 502 2.10 -2.48 12.20
C VAL A 502 1.23 -2.84 10.99
N GLY A 503 0.05 -2.24 10.89
CA GLY A 503 -0.88 -2.44 9.77
C GLY A 503 -1.60 -3.80 9.78
N LYS A 504 -2.24 -4.13 8.65
CA LYS A 504 -2.99 -5.38 8.45
C LYS A 504 -2.15 -6.41 7.68
N ARG A 505 -2.25 -7.68 8.05
CA ARG A 505 -1.53 -8.79 7.41
C ARG A 505 -1.77 -8.82 5.89
N PRO A 506 -0.73 -8.69 5.04
CA PRO A 506 -0.87 -8.85 3.60
C PRO A 506 -1.17 -10.32 3.19
N PRO A 507 -1.74 -10.56 2.00
CA PRO A 507 -2.05 -11.92 1.54
C PRO A 507 -0.85 -12.88 1.52
N ASN A 508 0.34 -12.37 1.19
CA ASN A 508 1.56 -13.17 1.02
C ASN A 508 2.45 -13.26 2.27
N GLY A 509 2.02 -12.70 3.40
CA GLY A 509 2.81 -12.59 4.62
C GLY A 509 3.19 -11.14 4.94
N TRP A 510 3.75 -10.93 6.12
CA TRP A 510 4.17 -9.61 6.61
C TRP A 510 5.45 -9.13 5.91
N GLY A 511 5.56 -7.82 5.67
CA GLY A 511 6.90 -7.24 5.45
C GLY A 511 7.74 -7.31 6.72
N LEU A 512 9.06 -7.23 6.61
CA LEU A 512 9.99 -7.24 7.74
C LEU A 512 10.97 -6.08 7.63
N PHE A 513 10.95 -5.17 8.59
CA PHE A 513 11.94 -4.09 8.72
C PHE A 513 12.91 -4.43 9.85
N ILE A 514 14.17 -4.64 9.53
CA ILE A 514 15.26 -4.83 10.50
C ILE A 514 15.95 -3.48 10.70
N ALA A 515 15.71 -2.84 11.84
CA ALA A 515 16.25 -1.53 12.20
C ALA A 515 17.41 -1.68 13.21
N MET A 516 18.56 -1.11 12.86
CA MET A 516 19.78 -1.15 13.68
C MET A 516 20.08 0.20 14.31
N HIS A 517 20.31 0.21 15.64
CA HIS A 517 20.51 1.42 16.43
C HIS A 517 21.92 2.03 16.27
N GLY A 518 22.09 3.27 16.76
CA GLY A 518 23.39 3.93 16.90
C GLY A 518 24.15 3.50 18.16
N GLY A 519 25.42 3.90 18.33
CA GLY A 519 26.15 3.70 19.61
C GLY A 519 27.11 2.50 19.67
N GLY A 520 27.91 2.26 18.64
CA GLY A 520 29.07 1.36 18.76
C GLY A 520 30.20 2.00 19.59
N GLY A 521 31.01 1.18 20.27
CA GLY A 521 32.21 1.64 20.98
C GLY A 521 31.92 2.44 22.26
N VAL A 522 30.75 2.23 22.87
CA VAL A 522 30.29 2.92 24.08
C VAL A 522 29.99 1.91 25.20
N PRO A 523 29.92 2.33 26.48
CA PRO A 523 29.44 1.48 27.57
C PRO A 523 28.08 0.84 27.28
N GLN A 524 27.85 -0.34 27.85
CA GLN A 524 26.65 -1.14 27.59
C GLN A 524 25.35 -0.36 27.84
N GLU A 525 25.31 0.43 28.91
CA GLU A 525 24.12 1.19 29.33
C GLU A 525 23.72 2.22 28.27
N ILE A 526 24.70 2.83 27.61
CA ILE A 526 24.49 3.79 26.52
C ILE A 526 24.03 3.04 25.27
N ASN A 527 24.65 1.91 24.96
CA ASN A 527 24.30 1.10 23.80
C ASN A 527 22.85 0.58 23.89
N ASP A 528 22.47 0.05 25.06
CA ASP A 528 21.12 -0.43 25.34
C ASP A 528 20.10 0.72 25.38
N SER A 529 20.52 1.95 25.73
CA SER A 529 19.68 3.16 25.60
C SER A 529 19.41 3.52 24.14
N GLN A 530 20.42 3.47 23.28
CA GLN A 530 20.25 3.69 21.84
C GLN A 530 19.37 2.62 21.20
N TRP A 531 19.52 1.36 21.61
CA TRP A 531 18.63 0.29 21.19
C TRP A 531 17.18 0.54 21.59
N ARG A 532 16.92 0.96 22.84
CA ARG A 532 15.56 1.36 23.28
C ARG A 532 14.99 2.49 22.43
N HIS A 533 15.80 3.48 22.08
CA HIS A 533 15.36 4.56 21.20
C HIS A 533 14.99 4.05 19.79
N MET A 534 15.76 3.11 19.24
CA MET A 534 15.48 2.53 17.92
C MET A 534 14.13 1.80 17.85
N GLN A 535 13.55 1.38 18.97
CA GLN A 535 12.21 0.77 19.00
C GLN A 535 11.09 1.74 18.57
N ILE A 536 11.34 3.05 18.70
CA ILE A 536 10.37 4.12 18.41
C ILE A 536 10.87 5.18 17.41
N TYR A 537 12.09 4.99 16.89
CA TYR A 537 12.78 5.98 16.06
C TYR A 537 12.03 6.23 14.75
N TYR A 538 11.89 5.19 13.93
CA TYR A 538 11.11 5.23 12.70
C TYR A 538 9.61 5.26 13.02
N ARG A 539 8.89 6.13 12.32
CA ARG A 539 7.45 6.30 12.48
C ARG A 539 6.72 5.07 11.94
N ASP A 540 5.59 4.76 12.55
CA ASP A 540 4.70 3.73 12.05
C ASP A 540 3.86 4.22 10.89
N HIS A 541 3.79 3.38 9.84
CA HIS A 541 3.07 3.64 8.61
C HIS A 541 2.06 2.51 8.32
N PRO A 542 0.99 2.36 9.11
CA PRO A 542 -0.03 1.35 8.83
C PRO A 542 -0.76 1.55 7.50
N GLU A 543 -0.67 2.74 6.90
CA GLU A 543 -1.27 3.11 5.62
C GLU A 543 -0.55 2.52 4.40
N VAL A 544 0.75 2.20 4.48
CA VAL A 544 1.48 1.63 3.33
C VAL A 544 1.31 0.12 3.22
N GLY A 545 0.97 -0.55 4.31
CA GLY A 545 0.68 -1.98 4.38
C GLY A 545 1.11 -2.60 5.71
N GLY A 546 0.95 -3.92 5.85
CA GLY A 546 1.33 -4.63 7.07
C GLY A 546 2.80 -5.04 7.11
N TYR A 547 3.47 -4.83 8.24
CA TYR A 547 4.84 -5.30 8.48
C TYR A 547 5.14 -5.62 9.96
N ARG A 548 6.22 -6.37 10.17
CA ARG A 548 6.93 -6.59 11.43
C ARG A 548 8.12 -5.63 11.48
N TYR A 549 8.17 -4.79 12.50
CA TYR A 549 9.29 -3.91 12.78
C TYR A 549 10.17 -4.53 13.85
N VAL A 550 11.43 -4.81 13.53
CA VAL A 550 12.40 -5.46 14.41
C VAL A 550 13.51 -4.45 14.74
N ALA A 551 13.58 -3.98 15.98
CA ALA A 551 14.73 -3.23 16.44
C ALA A 551 15.78 -4.22 16.97
N LEU A 552 16.86 -4.39 16.20
CA LEU A 552 17.93 -5.33 16.49
C LEU A 552 19.02 -4.65 17.33
N ARG A 553 19.47 -5.32 18.39
CA ARG A 553 20.57 -4.84 19.24
C ARG A 553 21.90 -5.40 18.75
N ALA A 554 22.94 -4.56 18.66
CA ALA A 554 24.28 -5.02 18.28
C ALA A 554 24.74 -6.16 19.21
N PRO A 555 25.32 -7.28 18.73
CA PRO A 555 25.67 -8.40 19.59
C PRO A 555 26.67 -8.06 20.70
N ASN A 556 27.47 -7.01 20.50
CA ASN A 556 28.43 -6.51 21.46
C ASN A 556 28.41 -4.97 21.51
N ASN A 557 29.27 -4.40 22.36
CA ASN A 557 29.39 -2.95 22.55
C ASN A 557 30.57 -2.34 21.76
N GLU A 558 31.18 -3.12 20.86
CA GLU A 558 32.34 -2.67 20.09
C GLU A 558 31.92 -1.71 18.97
N TRP A 559 32.86 -0.88 18.51
CA TRP A 559 32.62 0.10 17.44
C TRP A 559 32.12 -0.54 16.13
N ASN A 560 32.44 -1.80 15.89
CA ASN A 560 32.10 -2.53 14.66
C ASN A 560 30.98 -3.57 14.86
N GLY A 561 30.18 -3.44 15.92
CA GLY A 561 29.13 -4.41 16.29
C GLY A 561 28.10 -4.79 15.21
N PHE A 562 27.90 -3.95 14.19
CA PHE A 562 27.01 -4.23 13.06
C PHE A 562 27.74 -4.44 11.71
N TYR A 563 29.08 -4.42 11.65
CA TYR A 563 29.80 -4.51 10.38
C TYR A 563 31.11 -5.32 10.46
N THR A 564 31.01 -6.51 11.03
CA THR A 564 32.08 -7.53 11.03
C THR A 564 31.56 -8.86 10.49
N GLY A 565 32.46 -9.81 10.23
CA GLY A 565 32.12 -11.07 9.57
C GLY A 565 31.00 -11.89 10.21
N TYR A 566 30.74 -11.78 11.52
CA TYR A 566 29.64 -12.52 12.15
C TYR A 566 28.26 -11.95 11.80
N VAL A 567 28.16 -10.68 11.37
CA VAL A 567 26.87 -10.00 11.20
C VAL A 567 26.08 -10.60 10.04
N TYR A 568 26.75 -11.01 8.96
CA TYR A 568 26.10 -11.56 7.77
C TYR A 568 25.35 -12.87 8.07
N PRO A 569 25.97 -13.91 8.66
CA PRO A 569 25.25 -15.11 9.06
C PRO A 569 24.21 -14.85 10.17
N LEU A 570 24.43 -13.84 11.04
CA LEU A 570 23.46 -13.46 12.06
C LEU A 570 22.18 -12.86 11.44
N ILE A 571 22.31 -11.92 10.50
CA ILE A 571 21.18 -11.33 9.80
C ILE A 571 20.47 -12.37 8.92
N ALA A 572 21.22 -13.23 8.22
CA ALA A 572 20.64 -14.33 7.45
C ALA A 572 19.82 -15.28 8.35
N SER A 573 20.31 -15.58 9.55
CA SER A 573 19.59 -16.36 10.57
C SER A 573 18.33 -15.64 11.05
N LEU A 574 18.38 -14.32 11.28
CA LEU A 574 17.23 -13.52 11.70
C LEU A 574 16.13 -13.52 10.64
N VAL A 575 16.48 -13.26 9.38
CA VAL A 575 15.53 -13.33 8.26
C VAL A 575 14.90 -14.72 8.19
N ARG A 576 15.71 -15.78 8.31
CA ARG A 576 15.23 -17.17 8.31
C ARG A 576 14.26 -17.46 9.46
N GLN A 577 14.50 -16.96 10.67
CA GLN A 577 13.55 -17.11 11.79
C GLN A 577 12.19 -16.50 11.44
N PHE A 578 12.17 -15.29 10.91
CA PHE A 578 10.93 -14.58 10.59
C PHE A 578 10.20 -15.15 9.37
N VAL A 579 10.91 -15.65 8.37
CA VAL A 579 10.30 -16.34 7.22
C VAL A 579 9.65 -17.66 7.66
N ILE A 580 10.25 -18.40 8.61
CA ILE A 580 9.73 -19.70 9.07
C ILE A 580 8.61 -19.53 10.11
N PHE A 581 8.79 -18.64 11.09
CA PHE A 581 7.92 -18.54 12.28
C PHE A 581 7.13 -17.24 12.35
N GLY A 582 7.62 -16.18 11.70
CA GLY A 582 7.03 -14.84 11.72
C GLY A 582 6.05 -14.57 10.58
N ASP A 583 5.83 -15.55 9.70
CA ASP A 583 4.94 -15.43 8.54
C ASP A 583 5.30 -14.22 7.67
N VAL A 584 6.60 -14.04 7.46
CA VAL A 584 7.18 -12.96 6.65
C VAL A 584 7.32 -13.39 5.20
N ASP A 585 6.94 -12.48 4.29
CA ASP A 585 7.23 -12.60 2.87
C ASP A 585 8.74 -12.33 2.63
N PRO A 586 9.52 -13.32 2.16
CA PRO A 586 10.96 -13.14 1.91
C PRO A 586 11.27 -12.08 0.85
N ASN A 587 10.28 -11.68 0.04
CA ASN A 587 10.43 -10.61 -0.96
C ASN A 587 10.05 -9.21 -0.43
N LYS A 588 9.68 -9.12 0.85
CA LYS A 588 9.38 -7.87 1.58
C LYS A 588 10.25 -7.72 2.82
N VAL A 589 11.53 -8.07 2.73
CA VAL A 589 12.52 -7.91 3.80
C VAL A 589 13.35 -6.65 3.55
N PHE A 590 13.51 -5.82 4.57
CA PHE A 590 14.19 -4.54 4.51
C PHE A 590 15.21 -4.45 5.65
N VAL A 591 16.36 -3.84 5.39
CA VAL A 591 17.34 -3.52 6.44
C VAL A 591 17.65 -2.03 6.44
N MET A 592 17.65 -1.44 7.62
CA MET A 592 17.89 -0.02 7.81
C MET A 592 18.65 0.28 9.09
N GLY A 593 19.32 1.43 9.17
CA GLY A 593 19.96 1.83 10.41
C GLY A 593 20.46 3.26 10.44
N TYR A 594 20.70 3.73 11.67
CA TYR A 594 21.14 5.10 11.95
C TYR A 594 22.51 5.11 12.63
N SER A 595 23.42 5.98 12.20
CA SER A 595 24.77 6.12 12.73
C SER A 595 25.55 4.80 12.67
N HIS A 596 25.88 4.18 13.80
CA HIS A 596 26.48 2.83 13.87
C HIS A 596 25.66 1.79 13.08
N GLY A 597 24.34 1.81 13.20
CA GLY A 597 23.45 0.99 12.38
C GLY A 597 23.47 1.37 10.89
N GLY A 598 23.76 2.63 10.57
CA GLY A 598 23.98 3.09 9.19
C GLY A 598 25.24 2.46 8.57
N TYR A 599 26.35 2.37 9.33
CA TYR A 599 27.52 1.58 8.92
C TYR A 599 27.16 0.09 8.73
N GLY A 600 26.31 -0.44 9.61
CA GLY A 600 25.76 -1.79 9.48
C GLY A 600 25.02 -1.99 8.16
N ALA A 601 24.14 -1.07 7.78
CA ALA A 601 23.41 -1.13 6.51
C ALA A 601 24.36 -1.07 5.30
N PHE A 602 25.41 -0.24 5.36
CA PHE A 602 26.47 -0.21 4.34
C PHE A 602 27.27 -1.50 4.26
N ALA A 603 27.44 -2.23 5.36
CA ALA A 603 28.15 -3.50 5.34
C ALA A 603 27.25 -4.64 4.85
N ILE A 604 26.04 -4.75 5.39
CA ILE A 604 25.11 -5.84 5.14
C ILE A 604 24.53 -5.77 3.72
N GLY A 605 24.11 -4.59 3.28
CA GLY A 605 23.39 -4.39 2.02
C GLY A 605 24.17 -4.87 0.80
N PRO A 606 25.39 -4.34 0.53
CA PRO A 606 26.24 -4.79 -0.57
C PRO A 606 26.74 -6.23 -0.41
N LYS A 607 26.81 -6.76 0.81
CA LYS A 607 27.37 -8.09 1.06
C LYS A 607 26.40 -9.22 0.76
N MET A 608 25.11 -9.02 1.04
CA MET A 608 24.03 -10.00 0.82
C MET A 608 22.75 -9.31 0.30
N PRO A 609 22.85 -8.59 -0.84
CA PRO A 609 21.75 -7.82 -1.42
C PRO A 609 20.59 -8.72 -1.88
N ASP A 610 20.86 -10.00 -2.11
CA ASP A 610 19.90 -11.05 -2.47
C ASP A 610 18.87 -11.33 -1.37
N ARG A 611 19.01 -10.77 -0.18
CA ARG A 611 18.07 -10.95 0.94
C ARG A 611 17.09 -9.80 1.13
N PHE A 612 17.23 -8.70 0.39
CA PHE A 612 16.50 -7.48 0.69
C PHE A 612 15.73 -6.94 -0.52
N ALA A 613 14.52 -6.44 -0.25
CA ALA A 613 13.74 -5.64 -1.17
C ALA A 613 14.30 -4.22 -1.30
N ALA A 614 14.76 -3.63 -0.19
CA ALA A 614 15.48 -2.37 -0.18
C ALA A 614 16.36 -2.24 1.09
N VAL A 615 17.37 -1.37 1.00
CA VAL A 615 18.30 -1.04 2.09
C VAL A 615 18.34 0.47 2.32
N HIS A 616 18.45 0.88 3.59
CA HIS A 616 18.64 2.28 3.95
C HIS A 616 19.73 2.53 5.00
N ALA A 617 20.59 3.51 4.77
CA ALA A 617 21.61 3.93 5.75
C ALA A 617 21.51 5.43 6.07
N SER A 618 21.35 5.79 7.33
CA SER A 618 21.39 7.18 7.80
C SER A 618 22.59 7.46 8.68
N ALA A 619 23.19 8.64 8.54
CA ALA A 619 24.29 9.13 9.38
C ALA A 619 25.49 8.17 9.47
N GLY A 620 25.65 7.30 8.48
CA GLY A 620 26.72 6.33 8.35
C GLY A 620 27.49 6.53 7.05
N ALA A 621 28.49 5.69 6.81
CA ALA A 621 29.28 5.71 5.59
C ALA A 621 29.79 4.29 5.27
N PRO A 622 30.15 4.00 4.01
CA PRO A 622 30.75 2.71 3.67
C PRO A 622 32.10 2.55 4.36
N ALA A 623 32.29 1.47 5.11
CA ALA A 623 33.56 1.09 5.73
C ALA A 623 34.59 0.60 4.69
N ASP A 624 35.82 0.35 5.11
CA ASP A 624 36.89 -0.09 4.19
C ASP A 624 36.56 -1.46 3.59
N GLY A 625 36.73 -1.61 2.28
CA GLY A 625 36.41 -2.84 1.55
C GLY A 625 34.93 -3.03 1.18
N ILE A 626 34.07 -2.07 1.50
CA ILE A 626 32.69 -2.04 0.99
C ILE A 626 32.69 -1.55 -0.46
N LEU A 627 32.16 -2.40 -1.35
CA LEU A 627 32.22 -2.21 -2.80
C LEU A 627 30.79 -2.06 -3.38
N PRO A 628 30.51 -1.03 -4.21
CA PRO A 628 29.18 -0.77 -4.75
C PRO A 628 28.72 -1.74 -5.85
N GLN A 629 29.62 -2.50 -6.47
CA GLN A 629 29.36 -3.34 -7.64
C GLN A 629 28.20 -4.34 -7.44
N SER A 630 28.05 -4.85 -6.22
CA SER A 630 27.00 -5.81 -5.85
C SER A 630 25.60 -5.20 -5.74
N LEU A 631 25.47 -3.88 -5.71
CA LEU A 631 24.18 -3.18 -5.61
C LEU A 631 23.48 -2.98 -6.97
N ARG A 632 23.94 -3.64 -8.03
CA ARG A 632 23.42 -3.48 -9.40
C ARG A 632 21.90 -3.56 -9.51
N ASN A 633 21.25 -4.39 -8.69
CA ASN A 633 19.82 -4.66 -8.79
C ASN A 633 19.01 -4.34 -7.52
N THR A 634 19.66 -3.88 -6.45
CA THR A 634 19.01 -3.76 -5.13
C THR A 634 18.84 -2.30 -4.75
N PRO A 635 17.59 -1.81 -4.54
CA PRO A 635 17.34 -0.46 -4.06
C PRO A 635 18.12 -0.16 -2.79
N PHE A 636 19.00 0.84 -2.85
CA PHE A 636 19.84 1.24 -1.73
C PHE A 636 19.82 2.76 -1.59
N THR A 637 19.28 3.26 -0.49
CA THR A 637 19.24 4.71 -0.23
C THR A 637 20.12 5.03 0.96
N TYR A 638 20.78 6.17 0.94
CA TYR A 638 21.59 6.59 2.08
C TYR A 638 21.59 8.10 2.23
N MET A 639 21.70 8.53 3.48
CA MET A 639 21.58 9.92 3.86
C MET A 639 22.65 10.32 4.87
N VAL A 640 23.22 11.50 4.65
CA VAL A 640 24.23 12.10 5.52
C VAL A 640 24.00 13.61 5.62
N GLY A 641 24.23 14.17 6.80
CA GLY A 641 24.24 15.62 6.98
C GLY A 641 25.48 16.22 6.34
N GLU A 642 25.36 17.34 5.65
CA GLU A 642 26.50 18.00 5.01
C GLU A 642 27.63 18.37 6.00
N LYS A 643 27.26 18.66 7.26
CA LYS A 643 28.20 18.98 8.35
C LYS A 643 28.62 17.75 9.17
N ASP A 644 28.19 16.54 8.80
CA ASP A 644 28.65 15.30 9.44
C ASP A 644 30.02 14.87 8.87
N THR A 645 31.06 15.57 9.30
CA THR A 645 32.45 15.37 8.84
C THR A 645 33.21 14.31 9.67
N ALA A 646 32.63 13.84 10.78
CA ALA A 646 33.27 12.86 11.64
C ALA A 646 33.56 11.56 10.86
N TYR A 647 34.76 11.01 11.04
CA TYR A 647 35.25 9.82 10.31
C TYR A 647 35.20 9.94 8.78
N GLY A 648 35.17 11.17 8.25
CA GLY A 648 35.07 11.44 6.82
C GLY A 648 33.75 11.01 6.19
N ARG A 649 32.65 10.92 6.97
CA ARG A 649 31.37 10.36 6.49
C ARG A 649 30.86 11.03 5.21
N ILE A 650 30.75 12.35 5.18
CA ILE A 650 30.26 13.07 3.99
C ILE A 650 31.12 12.77 2.75
N ASP A 651 32.44 12.76 2.89
CA ASP A 651 33.36 12.53 1.78
C ASP A 651 33.30 11.08 1.29
N ARG A 652 33.30 10.10 2.19
CA ARG A 652 33.12 8.68 1.85
C ARG A 652 31.79 8.39 1.17
N ASN A 653 30.72 9.08 1.58
CA ASN A 653 29.41 8.98 0.92
C ASN A 653 29.44 9.55 -0.50
N ARG A 654 30.10 10.70 -0.71
CA ARG A 654 30.30 11.31 -2.04
C ARG A 654 31.17 10.45 -2.94
N GLU A 655 32.25 9.87 -2.42
CA GLU A 655 33.12 8.94 -3.16
C GLU A 655 32.36 7.69 -3.60
N PHE A 656 31.52 7.14 -2.70
CA PHE A 656 30.67 6.00 -3.02
C PHE A 656 29.63 6.33 -4.10
N ASP A 657 29.01 7.51 -4.02
CA ASP A 657 28.06 8.00 -5.05
C ASP A 657 28.76 8.18 -6.41
N GLN A 658 29.98 8.72 -6.43
CA GLN A 658 30.79 8.82 -7.64
C GLN A 658 31.15 7.44 -8.21
N ALA A 659 31.49 6.47 -7.37
CA ALA A 659 31.78 5.10 -7.80
C ALA A 659 30.53 4.44 -8.41
N ILE A 660 29.36 4.61 -7.80
CA ILE A 660 28.07 4.21 -8.37
C ILE A 660 27.83 4.88 -9.71
N GLY A 661 28.06 6.20 -9.81
CA GLY A 661 27.93 6.96 -11.06
C GLY A 661 28.79 6.40 -12.19
N LYS A 662 30.05 6.02 -11.89
CA LYS A 662 30.97 5.39 -12.85
C LYS A 662 30.49 4.00 -13.29
N LEU A 663 30.03 3.17 -12.35
CA LEU A 663 29.50 1.83 -12.65
C LEU A 663 28.22 1.89 -13.47
N ARG A 664 27.37 2.88 -13.19
CA ARG A 664 26.09 3.09 -13.84
C ARG A 664 26.24 3.67 -15.26
N GLY A 665 27.19 4.58 -15.47
CA GLY A 665 27.31 5.33 -16.72
C GLY A 665 26.00 6.04 -17.07
N ASP A 666 25.56 5.92 -18.33
CA ASP A 666 24.30 6.50 -18.82
C ASP A 666 23.06 5.63 -18.55
N ARG A 667 23.25 4.37 -18.11
CA ARG A 667 22.16 3.41 -17.87
C ARG A 667 21.41 3.78 -16.60
N ARG A 668 20.09 3.98 -16.67
CA ARG A 668 19.28 4.43 -15.50
C ARG A 668 18.49 3.31 -14.82
N ASP A 669 18.55 2.11 -15.39
CA ASP A 669 17.85 0.91 -14.95
C ASP A 669 18.70 0.01 -14.04
N ILE A 670 19.99 0.32 -13.88
CA ILE A 670 20.92 -0.40 -13.02
C ILE A 670 21.47 0.50 -11.92
N PHE A 671 21.91 -0.12 -10.82
CA PHE A 671 22.34 0.56 -9.59
C PHE A 671 21.29 1.55 -9.10
N PRO A 672 20.13 1.06 -8.58
CA PRO A 672 19.09 1.89 -7.96
C PRO A 672 19.55 2.41 -6.58
N VAL A 673 20.67 3.13 -6.59
CA VAL A 673 21.42 3.59 -5.44
C VAL A 673 21.34 5.11 -5.40
N THR A 674 20.93 5.68 -4.26
CA THR A 674 20.67 7.13 -4.13
C THR A 674 21.28 7.69 -2.87
N LEU A 675 22.22 8.63 -3.04
CA LEU A 675 22.70 9.51 -1.98
C LEU A 675 21.75 10.69 -1.75
N THR A 676 21.54 10.99 -0.48
CA THR A 676 20.87 12.16 0.04
C THR A 676 21.81 12.96 0.92
N VAL A 677 22.27 14.11 0.45
CA VAL A 677 23.01 15.05 1.31
C VAL A 677 22.03 16.07 1.86
N ILE A 678 21.92 16.16 3.17
CA ILE A 678 21.06 17.14 3.83
C ILE A 678 21.89 18.39 4.14
N ALA A 679 21.64 19.43 3.35
CA ALA A 679 22.32 20.72 3.46
C ALA A 679 22.23 21.26 4.89
N ASP A 680 23.35 21.83 5.35
CA ASP A 680 23.47 22.46 6.68
C ASP A 680 23.21 21.59 7.92
N HIS A 681 22.91 20.30 7.77
CA HIS A 681 22.61 19.42 8.91
C HIS A 681 23.86 18.71 9.47
N PRO A 682 23.97 18.56 10.80
CA PRO A 682 25.03 17.79 11.46
C PRO A 682 24.71 16.28 11.45
N HIS A 683 25.38 15.50 12.31
CA HIS A 683 25.16 14.06 12.48
C HIS A 683 23.72 13.68 12.90
N SER A 684 23.03 14.57 13.63
CA SER A 684 21.68 14.35 14.16
C SER A 684 20.61 15.11 13.38
N GLY A 685 19.35 14.67 13.52
CA GLY A 685 18.20 15.39 12.96
C GLY A 685 17.96 15.16 11.47
N LEU A 686 18.49 14.06 10.91
CA LEU A 686 18.21 13.69 9.52
C LEU A 686 16.71 13.34 9.35
N PRO A 687 16.08 13.71 8.22
CA PRO A 687 14.66 13.50 7.99
C PRO A 687 14.33 12.08 7.47
N ASP A 688 14.79 11.02 8.14
CA ASP A 688 14.51 9.61 7.76
C ASP A 688 13.41 8.94 8.57
N ARG A 689 12.77 9.64 9.51
CA ARG A 689 11.75 9.03 10.37
C ARG A 689 10.61 8.36 9.58
N ASP A 690 10.32 8.84 8.38
CA ASP A 690 9.27 8.33 7.49
C ASP A 690 9.78 7.33 6.42
N LYS A 691 11.05 6.88 6.50
CA LYS A 691 11.68 6.08 5.43
C LYS A 691 11.00 4.72 5.18
N ILE A 692 10.35 4.15 6.19
CA ILE A 692 9.57 2.91 6.05
C ILE A 692 8.54 3.05 4.92
N ALA A 693 7.82 4.18 4.84
CA ALA A 693 6.82 4.39 3.80
C ALA A 693 7.42 4.43 2.39
N GLU A 694 8.61 5.01 2.25
CA GLU A 694 9.33 5.07 0.96
C GLU A 694 9.85 3.70 0.52
N MET A 695 10.35 2.90 1.47
CA MET A 695 10.92 1.58 1.18
C MET A 695 9.84 0.51 0.95
N TYR A 696 8.70 0.61 1.64
CA TYR A 696 7.67 -0.44 1.66
C TYR A 696 7.22 -0.92 0.27
N PRO A 697 7.03 -0.07 -0.75
CA PRO A 697 6.61 -0.52 -2.08
C PRO A 697 7.59 -1.48 -2.75
N ALA A 698 8.89 -1.41 -2.44
CA ALA A 698 9.89 -2.25 -3.09
C ALA A 698 9.60 -3.75 -2.88
N VAL A 699 9.95 -4.54 -3.88
CA VAL A 699 9.83 -6.00 -3.89
C VAL A 699 11.15 -6.55 -4.37
N ARG A 700 11.70 -7.52 -3.64
CA ARG A 700 12.96 -8.17 -3.99
C ARG A 700 12.84 -8.91 -5.32
N ASN A 701 13.86 -8.77 -6.17
CA ASN A 701 14.05 -9.67 -7.31
C ASN A 701 15.07 -10.75 -6.91
N PRO A 702 14.65 -12.02 -6.69
CA PRO A 702 15.57 -13.10 -6.30
C PRO A 702 16.41 -13.64 -7.46
N VAL A 703 16.07 -13.31 -8.71
CA VAL A 703 16.67 -13.84 -9.94
C VAL A 703 16.96 -12.73 -10.97
N PRO A 704 17.71 -11.68 -10.61
CA PRO A 704 18.08 -10.63 -11.56
C PRO A 704 18.93 -11.19 -12.70
N THR A 705 18.80 -10.64 -13.90
CA THR A 705 19.46 -11.20 -15.10
C THR A 705 20.95 -10.92 -15.14
N ASP A 706 21.45 -9.87 -14.51
CA ASP A 706 22.89 -9.61 -14.46
C ASP A 706 23.38 -9.28 -13.06
N LEU A 707 24.56 -9.79 -12.75
CA LEU A 707 25.19 -9.75 -11.44
C LEU A 707 26.66 -9.40 -11.59
N THR A 708 27.14 -8.53 -10.71
CA THR A 708 28.56 -8.32 -10.50
C THR A 708 28.83 -8.54 -9.02
N TRP A 709 29.65 -9.53 -8.70
CA TRP A 709 29.97 -9.93 -7.34
C TRP A 709 31.48 -9.88 -7.13
N PRO A 710 32.00 -8.79 -6.52
CA PRO A 710 33.35 -8.77 -6.01
C PRO A 710 33.40 -9.56 -4.70
N LEU A 711 34.28 -10.54 -4.62
CA LEU A 711 34.45 -11.36 -3.44
C LEU A 711 35.40 -10.64 -2.49
N THR A 712 34.92 -10.35 -1.28
CA THR A 712 35.64 -9.51 -0.31
C THR A 712 36.11 -10.25 0.93
N ASP A 713 35.52 -11.41 1.24
CA ASP A 713 35.90 -12.28 2.37
C ASP A 713 35.33 -13.70 2.18
N ALA A 714 35.64 -14.59 3.13
CA ALA A 714 35.23 -16.00 3.14
C ALA A 714 33.83 -16.29 3.73
N VAL A 715 33.07 -15.26 4.13
CA VAL A 715 31.83 -15.43 4.90
C VAL A 715 30.64 -15.74 4.01
N VAL A 716 30.45 -14.97 2.94
CA VAL A 716 29.32 -15.14 2.02
C VAL A 716 29.77 -15.95 0.82
N ARG A 717 29.20 -17.15 0.68
CA ARG A 717 29.50 -18.12 -0.41
C ARG A 717 28.47 -18.11 -1.53
N ASP A 718 27.46 -17.27 -1.38
CA ASP A 718 26.19 -17.30 -2.08
C ASP A 718 25.79 -15.89 -2.46
N PHE A 719 25.52 -15.66 -3.74
CA PHE A 719 25.12 -14.33 -4.21
C PHE A 719 24.08 -14.47 -5.32
N PHE A 720 22.81 -14.29 -4.96
CA PHE A 720 21.67 -14.66 -5.83
C PHE A 720 21.83 -16.10 -6.34
N TRP A 721 22.02 -16.26 -7.67
CA TRP A 721 22.24 -17.51 -8.38
C TRP A 721 23.73 -17.85 -8.64
N LEU A 722 24.66 -17.13 -8.01
CA LEU A 722 26.10 -17.43 -8.03
C LEU A 722 26.51 -18.13 -6.74
N GLU A 723 27.45 -19.07 -6.87
CA GLU A 723 28.07 -19.75 -5.74
C GLU A 723 29.59 -19.76 -5.89
N ALA A 724 30.27 -19.36 -4.82
CA ALA A 724 31.72 -19.47 -4.65
C ALA A 724 31.99 -20.25 -3.36
N PRO A 725 32.43 -21.53 -3.44
CA PRO A 725 32.65 -22.34 -2.25
C PRO A 725 33.73 -21.78 -1.30
N HIS A 726 34.76 -21.17 -1.90
CA HIS A 726 35.95 -20.63 -1.21
C HIS A 726 36.20 -19.18 -1.65
N PRO A 727 35.35 -18.23 -1.25
CA PRO A 727 35.47 -16.86 -1.71
C PRO A 727 36.59 -16.13 -0.98
N GLU A 728 37.41 -15.40 -1.74
CA GLU A 728 38.56 -14.68 -1.23
C GLU A 728 38.68 -13.28 -1.86
N LYS A 729 39.36 -12.38 -1.14
CA LYS A 729 39.58 -11.01 -1.59
C LYS A 729 40.36 -10.99 -2.92
N GLY A 730 39.88 -10.21 -3.88
CA GLY A 730 40.52 -10.07 -5.20
C GLY A 730 40.03 -11.05 -6.25
N GLN A 731 38.99 -11.83 -5.91
CA GLN A 731 38.21 -12.59 -6.88
C GLN A 731 36.96 -11.80 -7.30
N GLU A 732 36.46 -12.08 -8.49
CA GLU A 732 35.24 -11.44 -9.00
C GLU A 732 34.45 -12.40 -9.90
N PHE A 733 33.13 -12.29 -9.82
CA PHE A 733 32.18 -12.81 -10.79
C PHE A 733 31.47 -11.65 -11.48
N ASP A 734 31.45 -11.64 -12.80
CA ASP A 734 30.52 -10.86 -13.59
C ASP A 734 29.71 -11.82 -14.46
N ALA A 735 28.40 -11.83 -14.31
CA ALA A 735 27.55 -12.82 -14.95
C ALA A 735 26.24 -12.21 -15.45
N SER A 736 25.80 -12.63 -16.64
CA SER A 736 24.51 -12.29 -17.20
C SER A 736 23.80 -13.51 -17.80
N CYS A 737 22.49 -13.56 -17.64
CA CYS A 737 21.64 -14.63 -18.17
C CYS A 737 20.46 -14.02 -18.93
N HIS A 738 20.50 -14.16 -20.26
CA HIS A 738 19.48 -13.65 -21.18
C HIS A 738 19.25 -14.68 -22.27
N ASP A 739 18.01 -14.93 -22.68
CA ASP A 739 17.67 -15.78 -23.83
C ASP A 739 18.38 -17.14 -23.86
N ASN A 740 18.37 -17.87 -22.73
CA ASN A 740 19.08 -19.15 -22.60
C ASN A 740 20.59 -19.08 -22.92
N ARG A 741 21.20 -17.91 -22.76
CA ARG A 741 22.63 -17.67 -22.83
C ARG A 741 23.11 -17.12 -21.49
N LEU A 742 24.05 -17.84 -20.89
CA LEU A 742 24.74 -17.47 -19.67
C LEU A 742 26.15 -17.00 -20.04
N THR A 743 26.43 -15.72 -19.82
CA THR A 743 27.78 -15.15 -19.97
C THR A 743 28.38 -15.02 -18.58
N VAL A 744 29.58 -15.57 -18.37
CA VAL A 744 30.30 -15.48 -17.10
C VAL A 744 31.74 -15.04 -17.37
N ARG A 745 32.18 -14.03 -16.62
CA ARG A 745 33.56 -13.58 -16.54
C ARG A 745 33.99 -13.73 -15.09
N THR A 746 35.17 -14.31 -14.88
CA THR A 746 35.71 -14.56 -13.54
C THR A 746 37.13 -14.04 -13.45
N THR A 747 37.46 -13.42 -12.33
CA THR A 747 38.83 -13.00 -12.01
C THR A 747 39.35 -13.81 -10.83
N ASN A 748 40.52 -14.42 -10.96
CA ASN A 748 41.23 -15.18 -9.90
C ASN A 748 40.42 -16.27 -9.19
N LEU A 749 39.34 -16.76 -9.80
CA LEU A 749 38.46 -17.74 -9.20
C LEU A 749 38.82 -19.17 -9.65
N ALA A 750 39.12 -20.04 -8.70
CA ALA A 750 39.48 -21.44 -8.97
C ALA A 750 38.25 -22.37 -9.04
N GLU A 751 37.23 -22.09 -8.24
CA GLU A 751 36.02 -22.91 -8.13
C GLU A 751 34.79 -22.01 -8.07
N GLY A 752 33.73 -22.39 -8.78
CA GLY A 752 32.50 -21.63 -8.83
C GLY A 752 31.37 -22.41 -9.45
N ALA A 753 30.14 -22.09 -9.08
CA ALA A 753 28.95 -22.71 -9.65
C ALA A 753 27.85 -21.69 -9.89
N ILE A 754 26.95 -22.03 -10.81
CA ILE A 754 25.79 -21.25 -11.19
C ILE A 754 24.53 -22.06 -10.87
N LEU A 755 23.63 -21.47 -10.11
CA LEU A 755 22.38 -22.06 -9.66
C LEU A 755 21.25 -21.55 -10.56
N LEU A 756 20.50 -22.44 -11.20
CA LEU A 756 19.52 -22.06 -12.23
C LEU A 756 18.17 -22.71 -11.97
N ASP A 757 17.11 -22.08 -12.45
CA ASP A 757 15.78 -22.68 -12.52
C ASP A 757 14.95 -22.07 -13.66
N GLY A 758 13.69 -22.50 -13.77
CA GLY A 758 12.80 -22.11 -14.87
C GLY A 758 12.50 -20.61 -14.96
N ARG A 759 12.90 -19.81 -13.95
CA ARG A 759 12.77 -18.35 -13.97
C ARG A 759 13.90 -17.66 -14.73
N LEU A 760 15.05 -18.32 -14.90
CA LEU A 760 16.22 -17.81 -15.61
C LEU A 760 16.42 -18.49 -16.97
N VAL A 761 16.08 -19.78 -17.07
CA VAL A 761 16.39 -20.59 -18.26
C VAL A 761 15.25 -21.53 -18.64
N ASP A 762 15.08 -21.79 -19.94
CA ASP A 762 14.23 -22.86 -20.45
C ASP A 762 14.98 -24.18 -20.54
N PHE A 763 14.67 -25.12 -19.64
CA PHE A 763 15.28 -26.45 -19.59
C PHE A 763 15.00 -27.35 -20.80
N ARG A 764 14.06 -26.98 -21.69
CA ARG A 764 13.78 -27.73 -22.93
C ARG A 764 14.88 -27.51 -23.97
N GLU A 765 15.61 -26.41 -23.87
CA GLU A 765 16.68 -26.06 -24.78
C GLU A 765 18.06 -26.29 -24.15
N ARG A 766 19.10 -26.26 -24.98
CA ARG A 766 20.49 -26.28 -24.48
C ARG A 766 20.91 -24.87 -24.09
N LEU A 767 21.40 -24.70 -22.86
CA LEU A 767 22.00 -23.45 -22.40
C LEU A 767 23.28 -23.17 -23.19
N THR A 768 23.43 -21.94 -23.69
CA THR A 768 24.72 -21.46 -24.22
C THR A 768 25.51 -20.83 -23.09
N LEU A 769 26.61 -21.47 -22.66
CA LEU A 769 27.54 -20.91 -21.67
C LEU A 769 28.72 -20.26 -22.39
N ASP A 770 28.87 -18.94 -22.24
CA ASP A 770 30.08 -18.20 -22.56
C ASP A 770 30.88 -17.93 -21.28
N LEU A 771 31.87 -18.76 -20.99
CA LEU A 771 32.73 -18.64 -19.81
C LEU A 771 34.11 -18.11 -20.22
N ASN A 772 34.47 -16.90 -19.75
CA ASN A 772 35.75 -16.24 -20.07
C ASN A 772 36.05 -16.21 -21.59
N GLY A 773 35.03 -15.98 -22.42
CA GLY A 773 35.11 -15.94 -23.88
C GLY A 773 35.01 -17.32 -24.55
N ARG A 774 35.00 -18.42 -23.78
CA ARG A 774 34.85 -19.78 -24.30
C ARG A 774 33.38 -20.19 -24.30
N VAL A 775 32.83 -20.37 -25.50
CA VAL A 775 31.42 -20.76 -25.69
C VAL A 775 31.26 -22.29 -25.70
N SER A 776 30.25 -22.78 -24.99
CA SER A 776 29.85 -24.19 -24.96
C SER A 776 28.32 -24.32 -24.89
N ARG A 777 27.77 -25.48 -25.28
CA ARG A 777 26.34 -25.78 -25.16
C ARG A 777 26.12 -26.91 -24.17
N ILE A 778 25.29 -26.66 -23.16
CA ILE A 778 25.11 -27.55 -22.02
C ILE A 778 23.63 -27.93 -21.91
N LYS A 779 23.34 -29.21 -21.71
CA LYS A 779 21.99 -29.67 -21.37
C LYS A 779 21.86 -29.63 -19.85
N LEU A 780 21.00 -28.76 -19.34
CA LEU A 780 20.68 -28.71 -17.90
C LEU A 780 19.50 -29.62 -17.59
N THR A 781 19.47 -30.15 -16.36
CA THR A 781 18.37 -30.99 -15.88
C THR A 781 18.00 -30.58 -14.45
N PRO A 782 16.73 -30.23 -14.19
CA PRO A 782 16.25 -29.96 -12.84
C PRO A 782 16.41 -31.17 -11.90
N SER A 783 16.63 -30.89 -10.62
CA SER A 783 16.96 -31.86 -9.57
C SER A 783 16.32 -31.46 -8.24
N LEU A 784 15.53 -32.36 -7.66
CA LEU A 784 14.99 -32.16 -6.30
C LEU A 784 16.09 -32.09 -5.27
N ARG A 785 17.21 -32.77 -5.50
CA ARG A 785 18.38 -32.69 -4.62
C ARG A 785 18.89 -31.25 -4.56
N THR A 786 19.11 -30.61 -5.70
CA THR A 786 19.59 -29.22 -5.74
C THR A 786 18.58 -28.26 -5.11
N LEU A 787 17.29 -28.48 -5.36
CA LEU A 787 16.21 -27.70 -4.73
C LEU A 787 16.25 -27.82 -3.21
N CYS A 788 16.35 -29.04 -2.67
CA CYS A 788 16.41 -29.27 -1.23
C CYS A 788 17.73 -28.78 -0.60
N GLU A 789 18.88 -28.95 -1.26
CA GLU A 789 20.18 -28.46 -0.78
C GLU A 789 20.20 -26.94 -0.65
N THR A 790 19.74 -26.24 -1.70
CA THR A 790 19.66 -24.78 -1.70
C THR A 790 18.59 -24.26 -0.75
N MET A 791 17.44 -24.94 -0.63
CA MET A 791 16.41 -24.64 0.37
C MET A 791 16.95 -24.77 1.81
N LEU A 792 17.65 -25.86 2.12
CA LEU A 792 18.24 -26.10 3.44
C LEU A 792 19.29 -25.04 3.79
N ARG A 793 20.12 -24.67 2.82
CA ARG A 793 21.20 -23.70 2.98
C ARG A 793 20.68 -22.27 3.09
N ARG A 794 19.75 -21.85 2.22
CA ARG A 794 19.29 -20.46 2.11
C ARG A 794 18.06 -20.16 2.96
N GLY A 795 17.22 -21.14 3.26
CA GLY A 795 16.00 -20.97 4.05
C GLY A 795 14.97 -20.04 3.42
N ASP A 796 14.95 -19.97 2.09
CA ASP A 796 14.14 -19.06 1.28
C ASP A 796 13.71 -19.80 0.00
N PRO A 797 12.39 -19.99 -0.25
CA PRO A 797 11.91 -20.74 -1.40
C PRO A 797 12.26 -20.10 -2.74
N ASP A 798 12.46 -18.78 -2.78
CA ASP A 798 12.79 -18.04 -3.99
C ASP A 798 14.30 -18.01 -4.28
N LEU A 799 15.15 -18.35 -3.30
CA LEU A 799 16.59 -18.58 -3.48
C LEU A 799 16.96 -20.07 -3.47
N ALA A 800 15.98 -20.95 -3.43
CA ALA A 800 16.19 -22.36 -3.74
C ALA A 800 16.21 -22.52 -5.26
N PHE A 801 17.12 -23.29 -5.83
CA PHE A 801 17.27 -23.45 -7.29
C PHE A 801 17.17 -24.92 -7.66
N THR A 802 16.74 -25.22 -8.88
CA THR A 802 16.46 -26.59 -9.30
C THR A 802 17.60 -27.19 -10.12
N SER A 803 18.59 -26.42 -10.53
CA SER A 803 19.75 -26.90 -11.27
C SER A 803 21.02 -26.26 -10.75
N ARG A 804 22.11 -27.03 -10.77
CA ARG A 804 23.46 -26.56 -10.47
C ARG A 804 24.35 -26.82 -11.67
N LEU A 805 25.14 -25.83 -12.05
CA LEU A 805 26.16 -25.92 -13.08
C LEU A 805 27.51 -25.54 -12.46
N ASP A 806 28.37 -26.53 -12.23
CA ASP A 806 29.75 -26.27 -11.83
C ASP A 806 30.54 -25.70 -13.03
N LEU A 807 31.29 -24.63 -12.80
CA LEU A 807 32.05 -23.95 -13.84
C LEU A 807 33.40 -24.65 -14.05
N PRO A 808 33.79 -24.98 -15.29
CA PRO A 808 35.08 -25.58 -15.60
C PRO A 808 36.20 -24.52 -15.59
N LEU A 809 36.45 -23.93 -14.42
CA LEU A 809 37.52 -22.97 -14.18
C LEU A 809 38.86 -23.72 -14.10
N LYS A 810 39.90 -23.20 -14.76
CA LYS A 810 41.25 -23.79 -14.66
C LYS A 810 41.90 -23.32 -13.36
N SER A 811 42.47 -24.24 -12.58
CA SER A 811 43.44 -23.91 -11.54
C SER A 811 44.61 -23.16 -12.20
N GLY A 812 44.87 -21.91 -11.79
CA GLY A 812 45.75 -20.99 -12.50
C GLY A 812 47.10 -21.56 -12.88
N ALA A 813 47.40 -21.57 -14.19
CA ALA A 813 48.76 -21.38 -14.65
C ALA A 813 49.10 -19.91 -14.46
N ARG A 814 50.18 -19.62 -13.72
CA ARG A 814 50.77 -18.28 -13.62
C ARG A 814 50.92 -17.68 -15.01
N ALA A 815 50.43 -16.46 -15.19
CA ALA A 815 50.74 -15.67 -16.35
C ALA A 815 52.25 -15.38 -16.33
N ASP A 816 53.01 -16.13 -17.13
CA ASP A 816 54.37 -15.75 -17.49
C ASP A 816 54.28 -14.44 -18.27
N ALA A 817 54.80 -13.38 -17.66
CA ALA A 817 55.16 -12.17 -18.36
C ALA A 817 56.20 -12.54 -19.44
N ARG A 818 55.81 -12.47 -20.71
CA ARG A 818 56.76 -12.36 -21.82
C ARG A 818 56.49 -11.07 -22.59
N LYS A 819 57.46 -10.18 -22.39
CA LYS A 819 57.87 -8.98 -23.14
C LYS A 819 57.00 -7.74 -23.01
#